data_AF-A0A8K0LW42-F1
#
_entry.id   AF-A0A8K0LW42-F1
#
_cell.length_a   1.000
_cell.length_b   1.000
_cell.length_c   1.000
_cell.angle_alpha   90.00
_cell.angle_beta   90.00
_cell.angle_gamma   90.00
#
_symmetry.space_group_name_H-M   'P 1'
#
loop_
_entity.id
_entity.type
_entity.pdbx_description
1 polymer ?
#
loop_
_entity_poly.entity_id
_entity_poly.type
_entity_poly.pdbx_seq_one_letter_code
_entity_poly.pdbx_strand_id
1 'polypeptide(L)'
;MPGKALHDNPQSEEKRSKDPHQIRELKEAGIIRDLDTLSQVAEEQDNLSSVGNSVARECDRVLLRRKCNRGVVHAMSDHLEEIKRLQRENEKLRLEKEAERREKEAERREKEAERREKEAAKAREEAERRKNQRTTLEEYLYNCHFLLYKKLALADEFKSSTGFTKVEGKYYPKWLRPWTSFPNIQRHHFEAIRRVCRERRLFHQESTTRDLGTSIHRKQAGNENAIDHFEKLAVEDPVWEILRPIWEEEELRQEYRCMGLRFSNNIRDFTQLGYSHPLAEEDLSEERPERRRRTGPNKRVASEQRVKPPPTKPDGAGVRMCPGGDESLAFVYDYKAAHKVALEYLKPAVAKETLFMEVMERINSNKSLSDSELHGQDRAEELIAMALTQVFDYMVRYEVAYGYIAAGESLLFLHIDRADPQTLYCHPCVPDEDVGEASDRDWADHRMSFTAAAQLASFCLLSLRSEALKGASLDAASRKAEAALKKWREQYDGAARLPGAGDTDSPSASSSQTTEGSEFMSNAVPAGREVSLRPRSSCRSTAVLRRDEVDEDDDGLDGDLSRSWARTDASKRKEGPSSGSSEGEGAEEEEEEDGELSESAPARQYCTQACLLGLKRGLDLDGNCPNVISHRSAEGGTRHPIDADEFARLVGKRLCKNPYRDCEALDGWGKVGATGVLFKLELAPYGYTFVGKGTLANHPRLLEHESRIYARLDRLQGEVVPVHLGLVRLDWGYILPGGARVFHMMLMSWGGEGADAKNLKAEVWRSSRAVRDEGVNHGDEDIDANWLWNDERRRVMLIDFDRATLRPNPKHKQLVEVSGKKRKRHRDEFGNYSQKRDFRQYPLQYV
;
A
#
# COMPACT_ATOMS: atom_id res chain seq x y z
N MET A 1 8.78 -52.80 19.33
CA MET A 1 9.55 -53.65 18.40
C MET A 1 11.03 -53.32 18.60
N PRO A 2 11.82 -54.24 19.18
CA PRO A 2 13.19 -53.97 19.66
C PRO A 2 14.30 -54.55 18.76
N GLY A 3 15.55 -54.13 18.99
CA GLY A 3 16.78 -54.80 18.50
C GLY A 3 17.94 -53.82 18.31
N LYS A 4 18.76 -53.55 19.35
CA LYS A 4 20.07 -54.18 19.68
C LYS A 4 21.23 -53.79 18.74
N ALA A 5 22.23 -53.10 19.29
CA ALA A 5 23.64 -53.57 19.33
C ALA A 5 24.51 -52.66 20.24
N LEU A 6 25.27 -53.30 21.12
CA LEU A 6 26.37 -52.77 21.96
C LEU A 6 27.70 -52.92 21.22
N HIS A 7 28.65 -51.98 21.37
CA HIS A 7 29.92 -52.14 22.11
C HIS A 7 30.95 -51.01 21.85
N ASP A 8 31.65 -50.68 22.95
CA ASP A 8 33.07 -50.28 23.10
C ASP A 8 33.62 -48.88 22.74
N ASN A 9 33.91 -48.15 23.84
CA ASN A 9 35.20 -47.54 24.26
C ASN A 9 36.01 -46.64 23.30
N PRO A 10 36.53 -45.50 23.80
CA PRO A 10 37.84 -45.05 23.35
C PRO A 10 38.80 -44.64 24.49
N GLN A 11 40.06 -45.06 24.33
CA GLN A 11 41.24 -44.50 24.98
C GLN A 11 41.78 -43.30 24.18
N SER A 12 42.38 -42.35 24.93
CA SER A 12 43.57 -41.53 24.62
C SER A 12 43.67 -40.77 23.29
N GLU A 13 43.84 -39.45 23.38
CA GLU A 13 45.07 -38.70 23.02
C GLU A 13 44.76 -37.20 22.98
N GLU A 14 45.28 -36.42 23.95
CA GLU A 14 45.39 -34.97 23.81
C GLU A 14 46.86 -34.57 23.93
N LYS A 15 47.40 -34.10 22.80
CA LYS A 15 48.78 -33.66 22.62
C LYS A 15 48.94 -32.22 23.09
N ARG A 16 49.97 -32.05 23.91
CA ARG A 16 50.61 -30.82 24.37
C ARG A 16 51.31 -30.10 23.21
N SER A 17 51.16 -28.78 23.11
CA SER A 17 52.19 -27.88 22.54
C SER A 17 52.14 -26.49 23.18
N LYS A 18 53.33 -25.97 23.47
CA LYS A 18 53.72 -24.68 24.07
C LYS A 18 53.36 -23.52 23.12
N ASP A 19 53.22 -22.25 23.52
CA ASP A 19 54.29 -21.38 24.05
C ASP A 19 53.73 -20.04 24.62
N PRO A 20 54.51 -19.28 25.43
CA PRO A 20 54.09 -18.14 26.22
C PRO A 20 54.47 -16.79 25.59
N HIS A 21 53.58 -15.81 25.65
CA HIS A 21 53.86 -14.36 25.79
C HIS A 21 52.54 -13.59 25.57
N GLN A 22 52.39 -12.44 26.24
CA GLN A 22 51.18 -11.63 26.43
C GLN A 22 50.44 -12.05 27.72
N ILE A 23 50.31 -11.27 28.78
CA ILE A 23 50.27 -9.81 28.90
C ILE A 23 50.83 -9.43 30.27
N ARG A 24 51.93 -8.68 30.22
CA ARG A 24 52.35 -7.73 31.26
C ARG A 24 51.46 -6.50 31.07
N GLU A 25 51.17 -5.80 32.16
CA GLU A 25 50.37 -4.56 32.24
C GLU A 25 48.87 -4.76 32.45
N LEU A 26 48.47 -4.82 33.72
CA LEU A 26 47.64 -3.81 34.37
C LEU A 26 47.19 -4.34 35.74
N LYS A 27 47.90 -3.90 36.79
CA LYS A 27 47.32 -3.27 37.99
C LYS A 27 48.33 -3.29 39.13
N GLU A 28 49.23 -2.31 39.07
CA GLU A 28 49.61 -1.60 40.28
C GLU A 28 48.35 -1.00 40.92
N ALA A 29 48.02 -1.48 42.10
CA ALA A 29 47.31 -0.74 43.13
C ALA A 29 47.71 -1.38 44.46
N GLY A 30 48.77 -0.84 45.06
CA GLY A 30 49.34 -1.34 46.30
C GLY A 30 48.42 -1.18 47.52
N ILE A 31 49.03 -1.47 48.69
CA ILE A 31 48.51 -1.37 50.07
C ILE A 31 47.86 -2.72 50.48
N ILE A 32 48.42 -3.60 51.31
CA ILE A 32 49.31 -3.50 52.50
C ILE A 32 50.23 -4.74 52.60
N ARG A 33 51.48 -4.50 53.00
CA ARG A 33 52.47 -5.47 53.48
C ARG A 33 52.27 -5.74 54.98
N ASP A 34 52.52 -6.99 55.37
CA ASP A 34 53.29 -7.43 56.55
C ASP A 34 52.59 -8.57 57.29
N LEU A 35 53.16 -9.77 57.15
CA LEU A 35 53.66 -10.63 58.24
C LEU A 35 53.80 -12.06 57.73
N ASP A 36 54.89 -12.35 57.03
CA ASP A 36 55.39 -13.72 56.86
C ASP A 36 56.85 -13.76 57.28
N THR A 37 57.05 -14.03 58.57
CA THR A 37 58.29 -14.61 59.08
C THR A 37 57.88 -15.84 59.87
N LEU A 38 58.61 -16.93 59.62
CA LEU A 38 58.60 -18.21 60.35
C LEU A 38 57.57 -19.24 59.87
N SER A 39 57.93 -20.00 58.84
CA SER A 39 58.08 -21.45 58.99
C SER A 39 58.61 -22.10 57.71
N GLN A 40 59.92 -22.33 57.64
CA GLN A 40 60.53 -23.37 56.82
C GLN A 40 61.89 -23.73 57.43
N VAL A 41 61.93 -24.73 58.31
CA VAL A 41 62.96 -25.79 58.39
C VAL A 41 62.38 -26.88 59.28
N ALA A 42 61.89 -27.96 58.69
CA ALA A 42 61.77 -29.26 59.35
C ALA A 42 61.42 -30.32 58.30
N GLU A 43 62.44 -30.95 57.71
CA GLU A 43 62.42 -32.37 57.42
C GLU A 43 63.84 -32.88 57.16
N GLU A 44 64.06 -34.13 57.55
CA GLU A 44 65.28 -34.94 57.44
C GLU A 44 66.36 -34.74 58.52
N GLN A 45 66.29 -35.58 59.56
CA GLN A 45 67.42 -36.46 59.86
C GLN A 45 66.98 -37.68 60.68
N ASP A 46 67.08 -38.82 60.02
CA ASP A 46 66.93 -40.16 60.57
C ASP A 46 68.33 -40.78 60.79
N ASN A 47 68.41 -41.66 61.78
CA ASN A 47 69.43 -42.69 62.01
C ASN A 47 70.85 -42.30 62.44
N LEU A 48 71.17 -42.65 63.70
CA LEU A 48 72.26 -43.61 63.99
C LEU A 48 72.06 -44.22 65.38
N SER A 49 71.95 -45.54 65.36
CA SER A 49 71.79 -46.41 66.52
C SER A 49 73.13 -46.76 67.16
N SER A 50 73.05 -47.14 68.43
CA SER A 50 73.80 -48.26 69.03
C SER A 50 75.31 -48.09 69.24
N VAL A 51 75.70 -47.99 70.52
CA VAL A 51 76.55 -48.95 71.27
C VAL A 51 77.21 -48.19 72.42
N GLY A 52 77.19 -48.78 73.63
CA GLY A 52 78.39 -48.70 74.46
C GLY A 52 78.25 -48.02 75.81
N ASN A 53 77.47 -48.63 76.70
CA ASN A 53 77.99 -49.12 77.97
C ASN A 53 78.87 -48.20 78.83
N SER A 54 78.27 -47.85 79.98
CA SER A 54 78.67 -48.42 81.28
C SER A 54 79.53 -47.56 82.22
N VAL A 55 79.09 -47.63 83.48
CA VAL A 55 79.79 -47.37 84.75
C VAL A 55 80.09 -45.91 85.12
N ALA A 56 79.20 -45.35 85.93
CA ALA A 56 79.60 -44.90 87.26
C ALA A 56 78.40 -45.00 88.20
N ARG A 57 78.25 -46.20 88.76
CA ARG A 57 77.52 -46.42 90.01
C ARG A 57 78.20 -45.60 91.11
N GLU A 58 77.44 -45.06 92.04
CA GLU A 58 77.70 -45.29 93.46
C GLU A 58 76.36 -45.12 94.20
N CYS A 59 75.72 -46.25 94.47
CA CYS A 59 74.67 -46.36 95.46
C CYS A 59 75.26 -46.29 96.87
N ASP A 60 74.37 -45.99 97.81
CA ASP A 60 74.47 -46.26 99.25
C ASP A 60 75.22 -45.25 100.13
N ARG A 61 74.45 -44.38 100.77
CA ARG A 61 73.98 -44.68 102.14
C ARG A 61 72.90 -43.73 102.67
N VAL A 62 71.86 -44.37 103.22
CA VAL A 62 71.05 -43.95 104.40
C VAL A 62 69.99 -42.87 104.08
N LEU A 63 68.70 -43.01 104.37
CA LEU A 63 67.80 -44.10 104.80
C LEU A 63 66.42 -43.42 104.98
N LEU A 64 65.35 -44.23 104.88
CA LEU A 64 64.04 -43.99 105.50
C LEU A 64 63.18 -42.84 104.95
N ARG A 65 62.23 -43.19 104.08
CA ARG A 65 60.89 -43.55 104.56
C ARG A 65 60.04 -44.28 103.52
N ARG A 66 59.34 -45.28 104.06
CA ARG A 66 58.56 -46.35 103.43
C ARG A 66 57.19 -45.86 102.92
N LYS A 67 56.68 -46.61 101.92
CA LYS A 67 55.27 -46.96 101.70
C LYS A 67 54.28 -45.84 101.32
N CYS A 68 54.33 -45.46 100.05
CA CYS A 68 53.23 -45.05 99.17
C CYS A 68 53.94 -44.79 97.83
N ASN A 69 53.73 -45.45 96.71
CA ASN A 69 52.47 -45.75 96.06
C ASN A 69 52.76 -46.70 94.90
N ARG A 70 52.68 -48.02 95.12
CA ARG A 70 52.54 -48.96 93.99
C ARG A 70 51.24 -48.71 93.21
N GLY A 71 50.30 -47.96 93.79
CA GLY A 71 49.11 -47.43 93.13
C GLY A 71 49.32 -46.20 92.23
N VAL A 72 50.42 -45.43 92.36
CA VAL A 72 50.63 -44.22 91.53
C VAL A 72 51.22 -44.56 90.16
N VAL A 73 51.99 -45.63 90.04
CA VAL A 73 52.55 -46.07 88.73
C VAL A 73 51.48 -46.79 87.88
N HIS A 74 50.56 -47.56 88.50
CA HIS A 74 49.38 -48.05 87.78
C HIS A 74 48.40 -46.92 87.46
N ALA A 75 48.12 -46.01 88.40
CA ALA A 75 47.26 -44.85 88.13
C ALA A 75 47.82 -43.93 87.01
N MET A 76 49.15 -43.74 86.92
CA MET A 76 49.75 -42.98 85.81
C MET A 76 49.67 -43.70 84.46
N SER A 77 49.80 -45.03 84.44
CA SER A 77 49.62 -45.83 83.20
C SER A 77 48.17 -45.78 82.73
N ASP A 78 47.22 -45.94 83.67
CA ASP A 78 45.79 -45.85 83.40
C ASP A 78 45.40 -44.44 82.93
N HIS A 79 45.99 -43.39 83.53
CA HIS A 79 45.79 -42.00 83.07
C HIS A 79 46.39 -41.74 81.68
N LEU A 80 47.51 -42.36 81.31
CA LEU A 80 48.11 -42.19 79.99
C LEU A 80 47.27 -42.89 78.89
N GLU A 81 46.71 -44.06 79.20
CA GLU A 81 45.75 -44.75 78.32
C GLU A 81 44.44 -43.97 78.21
N GLU A 82 43.96 -43.38 79.31
CA GLU A 82 42.78 -42.51 79.34
C GLU A 82 42.99 -41.24 78.50
N ILE A 83 44.17 -40.59 78.56
CA ILE A 83 44.50 -39.43 77.72
C ILE A 83 44.56 -39.82 76.25
N LYS A 84 45.19 -40.95 75.90
CA LYS A 84 45.21 -41.45 74.51
C LYS A 84 43.82 -41.80 74.01
N ARG A 85 42.94 -42.32 74.88
CA ARG A 85 41.53 -42.57 74.58
C ARG A 85 40.80 -41.27 74.30
N LEU A 86 40.92 -40.27 75.18
CA LEU A 86 40.31 -38.96 75.04
C LEU A 86 40.82 -38.17 73.82
N GLN A 87 42.08 -38.36 73.44
CA GLN A 87 42.64 -37.77 72.21
C GLN A 87 42.02 -38.39 70.96
N ARG A 88 41.91 -39.72 70.88
CA ARG A 88 41.23 -40.40 69.77
C ARG A 88 39.75 -40.02 69.70
N GLU A 89 39.11 -39.87 70.86
CA GLU A 89 37.72 -39.48 70.95
C GLU A 89 37.50 -38.02 70.50
N ASN A 90 38.39 -37.10 70.87
CA ASN A 90 38.39 -35.72 70.37
C ASN A 90 38.68 -35.61 68.88
N GLU A 91 39.61 -36.41 68.36
CA GLU A 91 39.94 -36.45 66.93
C GLU A 91 38.76 -36.99 66.11
N LYS A 92 38.10 -38.03 66.61
CA LYS A 92 36.87 -38.57 66.03
C LYS A 92 35.75 -37.53 66.05
N LEU A 93 35.54 -36.83 67.17
CA LEU A 93 34.58 -35.73 67.29
C LEU A 93 34.89 -34.54 66.35
N ARG A 94 36.17 -34.25 66.10
CA ARG A 94 36.58 -33.21 65.15
C ARG A 94 36.26 -33.62 63.71
N LEU A 95 36.56 -34.86 63.34
CA LEU A 95 36.24 -35.41 62.02
C LEU A 95 34.72 -35.45 61.79
N GLU A 96 33.94 -35.86 62.78
CA GLU A 96 32.47 -35.86 62.72
C GLU A 96 31.92 -34.43 62.53
N LYS A 97 32.41 -33.44 63.30
CA LYS A 97 32.01 -32.03 63.12
C LYS A 97 32.44 -31.44 61.78
N GLU A 98 33.58 -31.85 61.26
CA GLU A 98 34.03 -31.40 59.93
C GLU A 98 33.20 -32.03 58.81
N ALA A 99 32.89 -33.32 58.91
CA ALA A 99 31.98 -34.02 58.00
C ALA A 99 30.59 -33.39 58.02
N GLU A 100 30.04 -33.10 59.21
CA GLU A 100 28.74 -32.43 59.37
C GLU A 100 28.73 -31.02 58.77
N ARG A 101 29.83 -30.24 58.94
CA ARG A 101 29.95 -28.94 58.26
C ARG A 101 30.01 -29.08 56.75
N ARG A 102 30.76 -30.06 56.22
CA ARG A 102 30.85 -30.31 54.78
C ARG A 102 29.51 -30.74 54.21
N GLU A 103 28.76 -31.57 54.92
CA GLU A 103 27.41 -32.00 54.55
C GLU A 103 26.44 -30.81 54.54
N LYS A 104 26.42 -29.99 55.59
CA LYS A 104 25.62 -28.76 55.65
C LYS A 104 25.99 -27.74 54.58
N GLU A 105 27.28 -27.62 54.25
CA GLU A 105 27.74 -26.74 53.18
C GLU A 105 27.35 -27.28 51.80
N ALA A 106 27.45 -28.59 51.58
CA ALA A 106 27.01 -29.25 50.36
C ALA A 106 25.49 -29.12 50.16
N GLU A 107 24.70 -29.35 51.21
CA GLU A 107 23.24 -29.18 51.19
C GLU A 107 22.84 -27.73 50.90
N ARG A 108 23.57 -26.75 51.47
CA ARG A 108 23.35 -25.33 51.19
C ARG A 108 23.68 -24.98 49.73
N ARG A 109 24.76 -25.53 49.18
CA ARG A 109 25.15 -25.33 47.77
C ARG A 109 24.13 -25.96 46.82
N GLU A 110 23.62 -27.14 47.14
CA GLU A 110 22.58 -27.82 46.35
C GLU A 110 21.27 -27.02 46.35
N LYS A 111 20.81 -26.56 47.53
CA LYS A 111 19.63 -25.69 47.64
C LYS A 111 19.80 -24.36 46.90
N GLU A 112 21.00 -23.77 46.93
CA GLU A 112 21.29 -22.54 46.18
C GLU A 112 21.32 -22.78 44.67
N ALA A 113 21.89 -23.89 44.22
CA ALA A 113 21.89 -24.30 42.81
C ALA A 113 20.46 -24.56 42.30
N GLU A 114 19.65 -25.29 43.06
CA GLU A 114 18.24 -25.56 42.73
C GLU A 114 17.43 -24.26 42.67
N ARG A 115 17.67 -23.30 43.58
CA ARG A 115 17.02 -21.98 43.52
C ARG A 115 17.42 -21.21 42.26
N ARG A 116 18.72 -21.17 41.93
CA ARG A 116 19.23 -20.51 40.71
C ARG A 116 18.66 -21.16 39.44
N GLU A 117 18.53 -22.49 39.42
CA GLU A 117 17.93 -23.20 38.30
C GLU A 117 16.44 -22.88 38.15
N LYS A 118 15.68 -22.86 39.26
CA LYS A 118 14.26 -22.47 39.25
C LYS A 118 14.07 -21.01 38.83
N GLU A 119 14.91 -20.10 39.29
CA GLU A 119 14.89 -18.68 38.89
C GLU A 119 15.22 -18.54 37.39
N ALA A 120 16.25 -19.25 36.91
CA ALA A 120 16.60 -19.26 35.50
C ALA A 120 15.50 -19.88 34.62
N ALA A 121 14.84 -20.95 35.09
CA ALA A 121 13.72 -21.58 34.40
C ALA A 121 12.52 -20.63 34.29
N LYS A 122 12.14 -19.96 35.40
CA LYS A 122 11.08 -18.94 35.40
C LYS A 122 11.42 -17.76 34.50
N ALA A 123 12.66 -17.28 34.53
CA ALA A 123 13.11 -16.19 33.65
C ALA A 123 13.04 -16.59 32.16
N ARG A 124 13.41 -17.84 31.82
CA ARG A 124 13.27 -18.37 30.45
C ARG A 124 11.82 -18.48 30.02
N GLU A 125 10.96 -19.02 30.88
CA GLU A 125 9.52 -19.13 30.62
C GLU A 125 8.88 -17.75 30.42
N GLU A 126 9.22 -16.79 31.27
CA GLU A 126 8.72 -15.42 31.14
C GLU A 126 9.23 -14.75 29.85
N ALA A 127 10.50 -14.95 29.48
CA ALA A 127 11.04 -14.44 28.22
C ALA A 127 10.34 -15.04 27.00
N GLU A 128 10.09 -16.34 26.97
CA GLU A 128 9.32 -17.00 25.90
C GLU A 128 7.85 -16.53 25.87
N ARG A 129 7.24 -16.34 27.04
CA ARG A 129 5.89 -15.77 27.12
C ARG A 129 5.85 -14.35 26.55
N ARG A 130 6.86 -13.51 26.84
CA ARG A 130 6.96 -12.15 26.29
C ARG A 130 7.10 -12.17 24.76
N LYS A 131 7.93 -13.05 24.20
CA LYS A 131 8.10 -13.19 22.74
C LYS A 131 6.83 -13.60 22.01
N ASN A 132 5.99 -14.41 22.66
CA ASN A 132 4.75 -14.94 22.10
C ASN A 132 3.50 -14.17 22.52
N GLN A 133 3.67 -13.03 23.20
CA GLN A 133 2.57 -12.12 23.51
C GLN A 133 2.39 -11.10 22.37
N ARG A 134 1.16 -10.66 22.12
CA ARG A 134 0.91 -9.53 21.20
C ARG A 134 1.64 -8.29 21.69
N THR A 135 2.11 -7.47 20.75
CA THR A 135 2.91 -6.28 21.05
C THR A 135 2.05 -5.02 21.10
N THR A 136 2.51 -4.01 21.86
CA THR A 136 1.98 -2.64 21.80
C THR A 136 2.44 -1.94 20.52
N LEU A 137 1.92 -0.75 20.20
CA LEU A 137 2.36 0.01 19.02
C LEU A 137 3.87 0.28 19.06
N GLU A 138 4.39 0.68 20.23
CA GLU A 138 5.80 1.04 20.41
C GLU A 138 6.72 -0.18 20.26
N GLU A 139 6.35 -1.31 20.87
CA GLU A 139 7.04 -2.60 20.72
C GLU A 139 6.99 -3.09 19.26
N TYR A 140 5.85 -2.90 18.59
CA TYR A 140 5.66 -3.35 17.22
C TYR A 140 6.49 -2.54 16.22
N LEU A 141 6.48 -1.21 16.31
CA LEU A 141 7.33 -0.35 15.48
C LEU A 141 8.81 -0.64 15.69
N TYR A 142 9.23 -0.96 16.91
CA TYR A 142 10.59 -1.36 17.23
C TYR A 142 10.94 -2.65 16.48
N ASN A 143 10.08 -3.65 16.58
CA ASN A 143 10.26 -4.93 15.91
C ASN A 143 10.24 -4.77 14.38
N CYS A 144 9.34 -3.97 13.82
CA CYS A 144 9.30 -3.70 12.39
C CYS A 144 10.60 -3.06 11.91
N HIS A 145 11.14 -2.09 12.64
CA HIS A 145 12.38 -1.44 12.24
C HIS A 145 13.60 -2.36 12.39
N PHE A 146 13.86 -2.89 13.58
CA PHE A 146 15.10 -3.64 13.87
C PHE A 146 15.07 -5.11 13.42
N LEU A 147 13.90 -5.73 13.35
CA LEU A 147 13.76 -7.15 12.97
C LEU A 147 13.30 -7.34 11.52
N LEU A 148 12.67 -6.36 10.86
CA LEU A 148 12.31 -6.44 9.43
C LEU A 148 13.14 -5.49 8.57
N TYR A 149 13.02 -4.18 8.80
CA TYR A 149 13.58 -3.16 7.92
C TYR A 149 15.11 -3.25 7.84
N LYS A 150 15.80 -3.34 8.99
CA LYS A 150 17.26 -3.57 9.06
C LYS A 150 17.73 -4.93 8.55
N LYS A 151 16.83 -5.82 8.11
CA LYS A 151 17.19 -7.09 7.45
C LYS A 151 17.29 -6.97 5.93
N LEU A 152 17.03 -5.80 5.37
CA LEU A 152 17.32 -5.50 3.96
C LEU A 152 18.79 -5.82 3.66
N ALA A 153 19.01 -6.67 2.65
CA ALA A 153 20.34 -7.00 2.16
C ALA A 153 20.38 -6.68 0.67
N LEU A 154 21.17 -5.68 0.27
CA LEU A 154 21.31 -5.34 -1.14
C LEU A 154 22.20 -6.35 -1.88
N ALA A 155 21.91 -6.57 -3.16
CA ALA A 155 22.77 -7.36 -4.03
C ALA A 155 23.96 -6.53 -4.52
N ASP A 156 25.07 -7.20 -4.82
CA ASP A 156 26.27 -6.61 -5.42
C ASP A 156 25.95 -5.92 -6.76
N GLU A 157 26.53 -4.73 -7.01
CA GLU A 157 26.21 -3.86 -8.14
C GLU A 157 26.33 -4.57 -9.51
N PHE A 158 27.26 -5.52 -9.62
CA PHE A 158 27.47 -6.33 -10.83
C PHE A 158 26.32 -7.28 -11.18
N LYS A 159 25.39 -7.52 -10.25
CA LYS A 159 24.21 -8.39 -10.43
C LYS A 159 22.90 -7.60 -10.51
N SER A 160 22.97 -6.28 -10.40
CA SER A 160 21.81 -5.39 -10.37
C SER A 160 21.24 -5.13 -11.76
N SER A 161 19.92 -4.96 -11.85
CA SER A 161 19.26 -4.76 -13.14
C SER A 161 19.62 -3.41 -13.79
N THR A 162 19.98 -3.43 -15.08
CA THR A 162 20.35 -2.25 -15.88
C THR A 162 19.18 -1.58 -16.62
N GLY A 163 17.95 -2.04 -16.41
CA GLY A 163 16.77 -1.51 -17.10
C GLY A 163 16.46 -0.06 -16.70
N PHE A 164 16.27 0.82 -17.68
CA PHE A 164 15.90 2.22 -17.46
C PHE A 164 14.39 2.39 -17.29
N THR A 165 13.99 3.31 -16.39
CA THR A 165 12.61 3.79 -16.29
C THR A 165 12.26 4.49 -17.61
N LYS A 166 11.16 4.11 -18.28
CA LYS A 166 10.76 4.75 -19.54
C LYS A 166 9.79 5.89 -19.26
N VAL A 167 10.23 7.12 -19.52
CA VAL A 167 9.45 8.34 -19.26
C VAL A 167 9.09 9.11 -20.52
N GLU A 168 9.46 8.61 -21.70
CA GLU A 168 9.09 9.21 -22.98
C GLU A 168 7.56 9.37 -23.10
N GLY A 169 7.12 10.59 -23.40
CA GLY A 169 5.70 10.94 -23.53
C GLY A 169 4.94 11.13 -22.21
N LYS A 170 5.62 11.05 -21.05
CA LYS A 170 5.04 11.31 -19.73
C LYS A 170 5.13 12.78 -19.35
N TYR A 171 4.15 13.28 -18.60
CA TYR A 171 4.24 14.64 -18.04
C TYR A 171 5.35 14.70 -16.99
N TYR A 172 6.09 15.81 -16.94
CA TYR A 172 7.12 16.04 -15.93
C TYR A 172 6.91 17.40 -15.25
N PRO A 173 7.23 17.52 -13.94
CA PRO A 173 7.06 18.77 -13.22
C PRO A 173 8.11 19.80 -13.66
N LYS A 174 7.76 21.08 -13.58
CA LYS A 174 8.69 22.18 -13.86
C LYS A 174 9.64 22.40 -12.69
N TRP A 175 9.11 22.35 -11.47
CA TRP A 175 9.83 22.65 -10.24
C TRP A 175 9.80 21.46 -9.28
N LEU A 176 10.93 21.22 -8.62
CA LEU A 176 11.02 20.35 -7.45
C LEU A 176 11.12 21.23 -6.21
N ARG A 177 10.33 20.95 -5.16
CA ARG A 177 10.45 21.70 -3.90
C ARG A 177 10.50 20.77 -2.70
N PRO A 178 11.30 21.08 -1.67
CA PRO A 178 11.23 20.36 -0.40
C PRO A 178 9.84 20.50 0.23
N TRP A 179 9.26 19.39 0.67
CA TRP A 179 7.98 19.40 1.38
C TRP A 179 8.20 19.65 2.88
N THR A 180 8.54 20.88 3.23
CA THR A 180 8.97 21.27 4.58
C THR A 180 7.89 21.14 5.66
N SER A 181 6.61 21.17 5.29
CA SER A 181 5.49 20.99 6.22
C SER A 181 5.26 19.53 6.61
N PHE A 182 5.79 18.55 5.85
CA PHE A 182 5.51 17.14 6.04
C PHE A 182 5.83 16.63 7.45
N PRO A 183 6.98 16.93 8.09
CA PRO A 183 7.28 16.42 9.44
C PRO A 183 6.24 16.82 10.50
N ASN A 184 5.69 18.04 10.42
CA ASN A 184 4.65 18.49 11.34
C ASN A 184 3.30 17.80 11.07
N ILE A 185 2.97 17.61 9.79
CA ILE A 185 1.77 16.89 9.35
C ILE A 185 1.85 15.40 9.76
N GLN A 186 3.01 14.79 9.56
CA GLN A 186 3.33 13.42 9.95
C GLN A 186 3.14 13.23 11.46
N ARG A 187 3.69 14.13 12.29
CA ARG A 187 3.52 14.09 13.75
C ARG A 187 2.05 14.11 14.15
N HIS A 188 1.26 15.00 13.55
CA HIS A 188 -0.17 15.12 13.84
C HIS A 188 -0.94 13.82 13.54
N HIS A 189 -0.72 13.22 12.37
CA HIS A 189 -1.35 11.95 12.02
C HIS A 189 -0.84 10.78 12.87
N PHE A 190 0.44 10.76 13.21
CA PHE A 190 1.01 9.74 14.08
C PHE A 190 0.46 9.81 15.51
N GLU A 191 0.19 11.00 16.04
CA GLU A 191 -0.49 11.18 17.33
C GLU A 191 -1.91 10.61 17.31
N ALA A 192 -2.64 10.75 16.19
CA ALA A 192 -3.94 10.10 16.03
C ALA A 192 -3.82 8.57 16.12
N ILE A 193 -2.80 7.97 15.49
CA ILE A 193 -2.51 6.53 15.59
C ILE A 193 -2.19 6.14 17.04
N ARG A 194 -1.27 6.86 17.71
CA ARG A 194 -0.92 6.61 19.12
C ARG A 194 -2.14 6.69 20.03
N ARG A 195 -3.04 7.64 19.82
CA ARG A 195 -4.26 7.84 20.61
C ARG A 195 -5.21 6.65 20.57
N VAL A 196 -5.33 5.99 19.42
CA VAL A 196 -6.20 4.81 19.22
C VAL A 196 -5.55 3.54 19.78
N CYS A 197 -4.27 3.35 19.50
CA CYS A 197 -3.56 2.15 19.90
C CYS A 197 -3.27 2.13 21.40
N ARG A 198 -2.90 3.28 22.00
CA ARG A 198 -2.48 3.41 23.40
C ARG A 198 -1.51 2.28 23.80
N GLU A 199 -1.66 1.75 25.02
CA GLU A 199 -0.93 0.58 25.52
C GLU A 199 -1.61 -0.76 25.14
N ARG A 200 -2.58 -0.77 24.21
CA ARG A 200 -3.28 -1.99 23.81
C ARG A 200 -2.30 -2.90 23.04
N ARG A 201 -2.26 -4.18 23.40
CA ARG A 201 -1.46 -5.22 22.74
C ARG A 201 -2.16 -5.77 21.50
N LEU A 202 -2.20 -4.97 20.44
CA LEU A 202 -2.97 -5.23 19.22
C LEU A 202 -2.17 -5.84 18.07
N PHE A 203 -0.83 -5.87 18.15
CA PHE A 203 -0.01 -6.20 16.97
C PHE A 203 0.62 -7.58 17.06
N HIS A 204 1.31 -7.99 15.98
CA HIS A 204 1.95 -9.30 15.91
C HIS A 204 2.98 -9.51 17.01
N GLN A 205 3.20 -10.78 17.35
CA GLN A 205 4.17 -11.20 18.35
C GLN A 205 5.58 -10.98 17.82
N GLU A 206 6.55 -10.73 18.71
CA GLU A 206 7.95 -10.56 18.33
C GLU A 206 8.50 -11.79 17.58
N SER A 207 8.07 -13.00 17.96
CA SER A 207 8.42 -14.25 17.27
C SER A 207 8.00 -14.23 15.79
N THR A 208 6.77 -13.81 15.49
CA THR A 208 6.26 -13.68 14.12
C THR A 208 7.10 -12.68 13.31
N THR A 209 7.40 -11.51 13.88
CA THR A 209 8.21 -10.50 13.20
C THR A 209 9.64 -10.99 12.95
N ARG A 210 10.23 -11.74 13.90
CA ARG A 210 11.55 -12.36 13.73
C ARG A 210 11.58 -13.40 12.61
N ASP A 211 10.55 -14.21 12.49
CA ASP A 211 10.44 -15.23 11.43
C ASP A 211 10.32 -14.57 10.05
N LEU A 212 9.51 -13.51 9.94
CA LEU A 212 9.41 -12.69 8.72
C LEU A 212 10.75 -12.04 8.36
N GLY A 213 11.47 -11.49 9.35
CA GLY A 213 12.81 -10.93 9.15
C GLY A 213 13.81 -11.95 8.60
N THR A 214 13.70 -13.20 9.04
CA THR A 214 14.53 -14.30 8.51
C THR A 214 14.20 -14.61 7.05
N SER A 215 12.93 -14.47 6.63
CA SER A 215 12.52 -14.61 5.23
C SER A 215 13.10 -13.49 4.36
N ILE A 216 13.05 -12.24 4.83
CA ILE A 216 13.61 -11.07 4.16
C ILE A 216 15.12 -11.24 3.93
N HIS A 217 15.86 -11.56 4.99
CA HIS A 217 17.33 -11.69 4.92
C HIS A 217 17.82 -12.73 3.90
N ARG A 218 17.03 -13.76 3.61
CA ARG A 218 17.37 -14.81 2.64
C ARG A 218 17.33 -14.34 1.18
N LYS A 219 16.68 -13.21 0.88
CA LYS A 219 16.51 -12.68 -0.48
C LYS A 219 17.23 -11.35 -0.62
N GLN A 220 18.33 -11.33 -1.36
CA GLN A 220 19.03 -10.08 -1.66
C GLN A 220 18.24 -9.21 -2.64
N ALA A 221 18.15 -7.92 -2.35
CA ALA A 221 17.47 -6.92 -3.16
C ALA A 221 18.41 -6.37 -4.25
N GLY A 222 18.35 -6.96 -5.45
CA GLY A 222 19.10 -6.51 -6.63
C GLY A 222 18.24 -5.99 -7.78
N ASN A 223 16.92 -6.01 -7.65
CA ASN A 223 15.98 -5.56 -8.67
C ASN A 223 14.65 -5.11 -8.03
N GLU A 224 13.79 -4.48 -8.83
CA GLU A 224 12.49 -3.94 -8.40
C GLU A 224 11.57 -5.01 -7.78
N ASN A 225 11.54 -6.25 -8.30
CA ASN A 225 10.71 -7.31 -7.72
C ASN A 225 11.18 -7.74 -6.31
N ALA A 226 12.49 -7.69 -6.06
CA ALA A 226 13.02 -7.99 -4.75
C ALA A 226 12.74 -6.86 -3.75
N ILE A 227 12.76 -5.60 -4.22
CA ILE A 227 12.31 -4.44 -3.45
C ILE A 227 10.82 -4.53 -3.16
N ASP A 228 9.95 -4.80 -4.15
CA ASP A 228 8.51 -5.03 -3.95
C ASP A 228 8.23 -6.05 -2.84
N HIS A 229 8.94 -7.18 -2.85
CA HIS A 229 8.78 -8.19 -1.82
C HIS A 229 9.22 -7.71 -0.42
N PHE A 230 10.31 -6.95 -0.35
CA PHE A 230 10.78 -6.35 0.90
C PHE A 230 9.79 -5.32 1.43
N GLU A 231 9.38 -4.36 0.60
CA GLU A 231 8.49 -3.26 0.98
C GLU A 231 7.15 -3.77 1.49
N LYS A 232 6.57 -4.76 0.81
CA LYS A 232 5.34 -5.42 1.25
C LYS A 232 5.47 -5.99 2.67
N LEU A 233 6.50 -6.80 2.93
CA LEU A 233 6.66 -7.48 4.21
C LEU A 233 7.15 -6.57 5.33
N ALA A 234 8.06 -5.64 5.04
CA ALA A 234 8.75 -4.82 6.03
C ALA A 234 8.01 -3.51 6.33
N VAL A 235 7.17 -3.02 5.40
CA VAL A 235 6.55 -1.70 5.49
C VAL A 235 5.03 -1.76 5.24
N GLU A 236 4.55 -2.21 4.09
CA GLU A 236 3.12 -2.12 3.72
C GLU A 236 2.21 -2.99 4.61
N ASP A 237 2.58 -4.26 4.84
CA ASP A 237 1.84 -5.17 5.74
C ASP A 237 1.80 -4.63 7.18
N PRO A 238 2.94 -4.20 7.79
CA PRO A 238 2.91 -3.49 9.06
C PRO A 238 2.02 -2.25 9.07
N VAL A 239 2.01 -1.44 8.00
CA VAL A 239 1.13 -0.26 7.90
C VAL A 239 -0.34 -0.69 7.91
N TRP A 240 -0.71 -1.73 7.18
CA TRP A 240 -2.07 -2.28 7.21
C TRP A 240 -2.47 -2.74 8.63
N GLU A 241 -1.58 -3.42 9.34
CA GLU A 241 -1.79 -3.80 10.75
C GLU A 241 -1.99 -2.58 11.66
N ILE A 242 -1.18 -1.53 11.48
CA ILE A 242 -1.22 -0.28 12.25
C ILE A 242 -2.51 0.50 12.00
N LEU A 243 -2.99 0.53 10.75
CA LEU A 243 -4.19 1.29 10.38
C LEU A 243 -5.48 0.53 10.73
N ARG A 244 -5.46 -0.81 10.88
CA ARG A 244 -6.68 -1.59 11.15
C ARG A 244 -7.49 -1.06 12.35
N PRO A 245 -6.91 -0.80 13.54
CA PRO A 245 -7.68 -0.31 14.69
C PRO A 245 -8.30 1.06 14.48
N ILE A 246 -7.76 1.87 13.56
CA ILE A 246 -8.25 3.23 13.27
C ILE A 246 -9.66 3.18 12.70
N TRP A 247 -9.95 2.16 11.89
CA TRP A 247 -11.25 2.00 11.25
C TRP A 247 -12.33 1.49 12.22
N GLU A 248 -11.96 1.04 13.42
CA GLU A 248 -12.90 0.71 14.50
C GLU A 248 -13.46 1.99 15.15
N GLU A 249 -12.74 3.11 15.08
CA GLU A 249 -13.11 4.38 15.71
C GLU A 249 -14.00 5.24 14.80
N GLU A 250 -15.25 5.45 15.23
CA GLU A 250 -16.23 6.24 14.47
C GLU A 250 -15.77 7.68 14.23
N GLU A 251 -15.16 8.33 15.22
CA GLU A 251 -14.64 9.71 15.10
C GLU A 251 -13.62 9.83 13.96
N LEU A 252 -12.71 8.87 13.84
CA LEU A 252 -11.68 8.88 12.81
C LEU A 252 -12.23 8.49 11.44
N ARG A 253 -13.20 7.56 11.38
CA ARG A 253 -13.93 7.29 10.13
C ARG A 253 -14.63 8.53 9.59
N GLN A 254 -15.16 9.37 10.47
CA GLN A 254 -15.78 10.65 10.09
C GLN A 254 -14.73 11.70 9.71
N GLU A 255 -13.65 11.84 10.49
CA GLU A 255 -12.57 12.79 10.23
C GLU A 255 -11.90 12.55 8.86
N TYR A 256 -11.55 11.29 8.57
CA TYR A 256 -10.92 10.90 7.31
C TYR A 256 -11.92 10.55 6.21
N ARG A 257 -13.23 10.59 6.49
CA ARG A 257 -14.32 10.17 5.58
C ARG A 257 -14.01 8.85 4.87
N CYS A 258 -13.58 7.86 5.64
CA CYS A 258 -13.02 6.61 5.13
C CYS A 258 -13.37 5.44 6.06
N MET A 259 -13.76 4.30 5.49
CA MET A 259 -14.03 3.06 6.21
C MET A 259 -12.84 2.10 6.23
N GLY A 260 -11.82 2.34 5.40
CA GLY A 260 -10.58 1.59 5.38
C GLY A 260 -9.73 1.90 4.16
N LEU A 261 -8.44 1.61 4.26
CA LEU A 261 -7.45 1.88 3.22
C LEU A 261 -6.59 0.65 2.99
N ARG A 262 -6.52 0.15 1.74
CA ARG A 262 -5.69 -1.01 1.35
C ARG A 262 -4.67 -0.66 0.28
N PHE A 263 -3.54 -1.37 0.29
CA PHE A 263 -2.60 -1.38 -0.82
C PHE A 263 -3.10 -2.32 -1.92
N SER A 264 -3.02 -1.89 -3.17
CA SER A 264 -3.45 -2.67 -4.33
C SER A 264 -2.47 -2.52 -5.48
N ASN A 265 -1.91 -3.65 -5.93
CA ASN A 265 -1.08 -3.73 -7.15
C ASN A 265 -1.94 -3.92 -8.42
N ASN A 266 -3.26 -4.06 -8.26
CA ASN A 266 -4.21 -4.32 -9.34
C ASN A 266 -4.89 -3.03 -9.80
N ILE A 267 -4.11 -1.98 -10.04
CA ILE A 267 -4.63 -0.79 -10.71
C ILE A 267 -5.00 -1.18 -12.14
N ARG A 268 -6.27 -1.01 -12.47
CA ARG A 268 -6.76 -1.27 -13.83
C ARG A 268 -6.34 -0.12 -14.72
N ASP A 269 -5.63 -0.46 -15.80
CA ASP A 269 -5.22 0.49 -16.81
C ASP A 269 -6.27 0.52 -17.94
N PHE A 270 -7.12 1.54 -17.92
CA PHE A 270 -8.14 1.77 -18.95
C PHE A 270 -7.54 2.23 -20.30
N THR A 271 -6.22 2.49 -20.38
CA THR A 271 -5.55 2.91 -21.62
C THR A 271 -4.99 1.73 -22.44
N GLN A 272 -4.82 0.55 -21.85
CA GLN A 272 -4.16 -0.61 -22.47
C GLN A 272 -5.06 -1.79 -22.87
N LEU A 273 -6.39 -1.72 -22.65
CA LEU A 273 -7.32 -2.78 -23.07
C LEU A 273 -7.42 -2.87 -24.60
N GLY A 274 -6.50 -3.60 -25.24
CA GLY A 274 -6.45 -3.72 -26.70
C GLY A 274 -5.57 -4.85 -27.26
N TYR A 275 -5.14 -5.84 -26.47
CA TYR A 275 -4.40 -7.00 -26.98
C TYR A 275 -4.68 -8.30 -26.20
N SER A 276 -5.92 -8.76 -26.21
CA SER A 276 -6.25 -10.16 -25.94
C SER A 276 -6.96 -10.75 -27.16
N HIS A 277 -6.18 -11.02 -28.20
CA HIS A 277 -6.61 -11.83 -29.34
C HIS A 277 -6.19 -13.28 -29.06
N PRO A 278 -7.15 -14.22 -28.97
CA PRO A 278 -6.97 -15.55 -29.52
C PRO A 278 -8.02 -15.70 -30.63
N LEU A 279 -7.72 -15.15 -31.80
CA LEU A 279 -8.19 -15.72 -33.06
C LEU A 279 -6.94 -16.24 -33.76
N ALA A 280 -6.31 -17.24 -33.15
CA ALA A 280 -5.58 -18.22 -33.93
C ALA A 280 -6.63 -19.30 -34.23
N GLU A 281 -6.91 -19.50 -35.51
CA GLU A 281 -7.61 -20.68 -35.98
C GLU A 281 -6.90 -21.90 -35.40
N GLU A 282 -7.57 -22.60 -34.48
CA GLU A 282 -7.15 -23.91 -34.00
C GLU A 282 -7.30 -24.88 -35.17
N ASP A 283 -6.17 -25.19 -35.82
CA ASP A 283 -6.06 -26.42 -36.58
C ASP A 283 -5.97 -27.56 -35.57
N LEU A 284 -6.97 -28.43 -35.64
CA LEU A 284 -7.23 -29.54 -34.74
C LEU A 284 -6.16 -30.62 -34.93
N SER A 285 -5.34 -30.87 -33.92
CA SER A 285 -4.86 -32.23 -33.67
C SER A 285 -4.38 -32.39 -32.23
N GLU A 286 -4.86 -33.48 -31.64
CA GLU A 286 -4.81 -33.88 -30.25
C GLU A 286 -3.40 -34.21 -29.70
N GLU A 287 -3.40 -34.43 -28.38
CA GLU A 287 -2.40 -35.13 -27.56
C GLU A 287 -1.24 -34.31 -26.97
N ARG A 288 -1.46 -33.86 -25.72
CA ARG A 288 -0.40 -33.77 -24.72
C ARG A 288 0.19 -35.17 -24.49
N PRO A 289 1.53 -35.28 -24.42
CA PRO A 289 2.07 -35.74 -23.15
C PRO A 289 3.28 -34.95 -22.66
N GLU A 290 3.33 -34.86 -21.33
CA GLU A 290 4.41 -34.48 -20.45
C GLU A 290 5.83 -34.77 -21.00
N ARG A 291 6.74 -33.79 -20.92
CA ARG A 291 8.18 -34.08 -20.95
C ARG A 291 8.98 -33.29 -19.92
N ARG A 292 9.46 -34.10 -18.97
CA ARG A 292 10.67 -33.97 -18.17
C ARG A 292 11.85 -33.30 -18.91
N ARG A 293 12.65 -32.60 -18.10
CA ARG A 293 14.08 -32.27 -18.27
C ARG A 293 14.81 -33.13 -19.31
N ARG A 294 15.37 -32.49 -20.34
CA ARG A 294 16.69 -32.84 -20.92
C ARG A 294 17.42 -31.59 -21.39
N THR A 295 18.62 -31.45 -20.86
CA THR A 295 19.74 -30.59 -21.24
C THR A 295 20.20 -30.85 -22.69
N GLY A 296 20.56 -29.78 -23.41
CA GLY A 296 21.31 -29.82 -24.67
C GLY A 296 21.40 -28.43 -25.34
N PRO A 297 22.55 -28.03 -25.94
CA PRO A 297 22.94 -26.63 -26.10
C PRO A 297 22.60 -26.01 -27.48
N ASN A 298 22.39 -24.69 -27.46
CA ASN A 298 22.53 -23.71 -28.55
C ASN A 298 21.89 -23.99 -29.92
N LYS A 299 20.79 -23.28 -30.19
CA LYS A 299 20.62 -22.47 -31.40
C LYS A 299 19.69 -21.29 -31.10
N ARG A 300 20.28 -20.10 -30.98
CA ARG A 300 19.56 -18.83 -30.86
C ARG A 300 18.87 -18.56 -32.19
N VAL A 301 17.55 -18.65 -32.21
CA VAL A 301 16.74 -17.93 -33.20
C VAL A 301 16.34 -16.64 -32.50
N ALA A 302 16.77 -15.50 -33.04
CA ALA A 302 16.39 -14.19 -32.54
C ALA A 302 14.87 -14.09 -32.59
N SER A 303 14.23 -14.19 -31.42
CA SER A 303 12.87 -13.69 -31.28
C SER A 303 12.97 -12.19 -31.48
N GLU A 304 12.34 -11.69 -32.53
CA GLU A 304 12.05 -10.27 -32.67
C GLU A 304 11.43 -9.84 -31.35
N GLN A 305 12.18 -9.06 -30.58
CA GLN A 305 11.68 -8.45 -29.36
C GLN A 305 10.52 -7.57 -29.78
N ARG A 306 9.29 -8.08 -29.64
CA ARG A 306 8.09 -7.25 -29.54
C ARG A 306 8.42 -6.21 -28.48
N VAL A 307 8.65 -4.99 -28.93
CA VAL A 307 8.88 -3.83 -28.07
C VAL A 307 7.64 -3.74 -27.17
N LYS A 308 7.76 -4.18 -25.92
CA LYS A 308 6.71 -3.98 -24.94
C LYS A 308 6.50 -2.47 -24.80
N PRO A 309 5.27 -1.96 -25.00
CA PRO A 309 4.99 -0.55 -24.75
C PRO A 309 5.38 -0.20 -23.30
N PRO A 310 5.80 1.05 -23.04
CA PRO A 310 6.18 1.47 -21.70
C PRO A 310 5.06 1.18 -20.70
N PRO A 311 5.37 0.82 -19.44
CA PRO A 311 4.36 0.67 -18.41
C PRO A 311 3.64 2.01 -18.23
N THR A 312 2.33 2.00 -18.45
CA THR A 312 1.41 3.13 -18.28
C THR A 312 0.71 3.13 -16.92
N LYS A 313 0.95 2.11 -16.09
CA LYS A 313 0.37 1.99 -14.76
C LYS A 313 1.43 1.95 -13.66
N PRO A 314 1.13 2.47 -12.46
CA PRO A 314 2.00 2.30 -11.29
C PRO A 314 2.11 0.85 -10.84
N ASP A 315 3.15 0.54 -10.09
CA ASP A 315 3.29 -0.75 -9.40
C ASP A 315 2.17 -1.00 -8.37
N GLY A 316 1.66 0.07 -7.74
CA GLY A 316 0.52 -0.01 -6.83
C GLY A 316 -0.08 1.33 -6.43
N ALA A 317 -1.19 1.26 -5.70
CA ALA A 317 -1.92 2.42 -5.16
C ALA A 317 -2.55 2.11 -3.80
N GLY A 318 -2.80 3.17 -3.03
CA GLY A 318 -3.67 3.14 -1.87
C GLY A 318 -5.12 3.32 -2.30
N VAL A 319 -5.95 2.31 -2.07
CA VAL A 319 -7.39 2.33 -2.35
C VAL A 319 -8.15 2.56 -1.06
N ARG A 320 -8.92 3.64 -1.00
CA ARG A 320 -9.78 3.96 0.14
C ARG A 320 -11.22 3.51 -0.12
N MET A 321 -11.85 3.01 0.93
CA MET A 321 -13.26 2.65 0.94
C MET A 321 -14.05 3.83 1.51
N CYS A 322 -14.87 4.45 0.68
CA CYS A 322 -15.73 5.56 1.09
C CYS A 322 -16.87 5.03 1.99
N PRO A 323 -17.46 5.88 2.85
CA PRO A 323 -18.63 5.53 3.65
C PRO A 323 -19.84 5.07 2.81
N GLY A 324 -19.91 5.49 1.55
CA GLY A 324 -20.93 5.05 0.60
C GLY A 324 -20.77 3.60 0.17
N GLY A 325 -19.60 2.97 0.34
CA GLY A 325 -19.29 1.63 -0.13
C GLY A 325 -18.51 1.59 -1.45
N ASP A 326 -18.37 2.72 -2.14
CA ASP A 326 -17.51 2.85 -3.32
C ASP A 326 -16.03 2.99 -2.93
N GLU A 327 -15.16 2.55 -3.83
CA GLU A 327 -13.72 2.67 -3.72
C GLU A 327 -13.19 3.83 -4.56
N SER A 328 -12.15 4.49 -4.07
CA SER A 328 -11.41 5.52 -4.82
C SER A 328 -9.92 5.47 -4.50
N LEU A 329 -9.08 6.10 -5.33
CA LEU A 329 -7.64 6.17 -5.09
C LEU A 329 -7.31 7.30 -4.12
N ALA A 330 -6.43 7.02 -3.15
CA ALA A 330 -5.88 8.00 -2.22
C ALA A 330 -4.48 8.47 -2.63
N PHE A 331 -3.66 7.55 -3.14
CA PHE A 331 -2.31 7.80 -3.63
C PHE A 331 -1.85 6.71 -4.60
N VAL A 332 -0.78 6.96 -5.34
CA VAL A 332 -0.10 6.00 -6.23
C VAL A 332 1.37 5.83 -5.82
N TYR A 333 1.98 4.69 -6.15
CA TYR A 333 3.39 4.47 -5.84
C TYR A 333 4.09 3.55 -6.85
N ASP A 334 5.41 3.61 -6.82
CA ASP A 334 6.28 2.82 -7.70
C ASP A 334 7.50 2.33 -6.90
N TYR A 335 7.92 1.10 -7.17
CA TYR A 335 9.15 0.56 -6.60
C TYR A 335 10.32 0.89 -7.49
N LYS A 336 11.45 1.22 -6.87
CA LYS A 336 12.72 1.39 -7.56
C LYS A 336 13.78 0.52 -6.91
N ALA A 337 14.66 -0.03 -7.72
CA ALA A 337 15.85 -0.66 -7.19
C ALA A 337 16.70 0.39 -6.45
N ALA A 338 17.25 0.03 -5.29
CA ALA A 338 18.00 0.95 -4.43
C ALA A 338 19.10 1.71 -5.20
N HIS A 339 19.84 1.02 -6.08
CA HIS A 339 20.91 1.62 -6.88
C HIS A 339 20.44 2.66 -7.92
N LYS A 340 19.14 2.70 -8.26
CA LYS A 340 18.58 3.74 -9.15
C LYS A 340 18.27 5.04 -8.40
N VAL A 341 18.18 4.98 -7.08
CA VAL A 341 17.86 6.10 -6.19
C VAL A 341 18.87 6.07 -5.03
N ALA A 342 20.15 5.95 -5.37
CA ALA A 342 21.21 5.77 -4.40
C ALA A 342 21.26 6.95 -3.41
N LEU A 343 21.38 6.62 -2.12
CA LEU A 343 21.32 7.59 -1.03
C LEU A 343 22.35 8.73 -1.17
N GLU A 344 23.53 8.41 -1.68
CA GLU A 344 24.63 9.38 -1.89
C GLU A 344 24.23 10.56 -2.80
N TYR A 345 23.38 10.31 -3.80
CA TYR A 345 22.94 11.32 -4.76
C TYR A 345 21.53 11.86 -4.47
N LEU A 346 20.77 11.16 -3.62
CA LEU A 346 19.37 11.46 -3.38
C LEU A 346 19.14 12.85 -2.78
N LYS A 347 19.75 13.12 -1.61
CA LYS A 347 19.57 14.40 -0.89
C LYS A 347 20.02 15.61 -1.73
N PRO A 348 21.20 15.58 -2.40
CA PRO A 348 21.59 16.65 -3.32
C PRO A 348 20.62 16.85 -4.49
N ALA A 349 20.16 15.76 -5.13
CA ALA A 349 19.26 15.87 -6.28
C ALA A 349 17.90 16.46 -5.90
N VAL A 350 17.31 16.03 -4.78
CA VAL A 350 15.99 16.55 -4.35
C VAL A 350 16.03 17.96 -3.79
N ALA A 351 17.21 18.46 -3.43
CA ALA A 351 17.41 19.85 -3.04
C ALA A 351 17.50 20.82 -4.23
N LYS A 352 17.74 20.30 -5.46
CA LYS A 352 17.82 21.13 -6.68
C LYS A 352 16.43 21.45 -7.20
N GLU A 353 15.96 22.69 -6.98
CA GLU A 353 14.63 23.10 -7.46
C GLU A 353 14.47 23.03 -8.99
N THR A 354 15.58 23.22 -9.71
CA THR A 354 15.71 23.23 -11.16
C THR A 354 16.07 21.87 -11.76
N LEU A 355 16.08 20.79 -10.96
CA LEU A 355 16.53 19.44 -11.35
C LEU A 355 16.02 19.02 -12.73
N PHE A 356 14.71 19.13 -12.96
CA PHE A 356 14.09 18.69 -14.20
C PHE A 356 14.52 19.53 -15.41
N MET A 357 14.64 20.85 -15.26
CA MET A 357 15.06 21.72 -16.34
C MET A 357 16.54 21.50 -16.70
N GLU A 358 17.42 21.34 -15.71
CA GLU A 358 18.83 21.00 -15.94
C GLU A 358 18.98 19.65 -16.64
N VAL A 359 18.22 18.62 -16.22
CA VAL A 359 18.20 17.31 -16.89
C VAL A 359 17.70 17.44 -18.33
N MET A 360 16.64 18.20 -18.59
CA MET A 360 16.12 18.42 -19.94
C MET A 360 17.10 19.17 -20.85
N GLU A 361 17.81 20.17 -20.31
CA GLU A 361 18.83 20.92 -21.05
C GLU A 361 19.99 20.00 -21.43
N ARG A 362 20.48 19.17 -20.50
CA ARG A 362 21.53 18.18 -20.77
C ARG A 362 21.11 17.17 -21.84
N ILE A 363 19.90 16.62 -21.73
CA ILE A 363 19.36 15.65 -22.69
C ILE A 363 19.17 16.27 -24.08
N ASN A 364 18.70 17.52 -24.17
CA ASN A 364 18.39 18.18 -25.43
C ASN A 364 19.62 18.78 -26.12
N SER A 365 20.65 19.17 -25.37
CA SER A 365 21.85 19.81 -25.92
C SER A 365 22.78 18.86 -26.67
N ASN A 366 22.47 17.56 -26.75
CA ASN A 366 23.34 16.54 -27.37
C ASN A 366 24.82 16.65 -26.94
N LYS A 367 25.10 17.11 -25.71
CA LYS A 367 26.36 16.81 -25.01
C LYS A 367 26.35 15.34 -24.56
N SER A 368 25.94 14.43 -25.44
CA SER A 368 26.29 13.03 -25.33
C SER A 368 27.74 12.91 -25.79
N LEU A 369 28.65 13.19 -24.87
CA LEU A 369 29.71 12.25 -24.52
C LEU A 369 30.61 11.76 -25.65
N SER A 370 31.82 12.34 -25.67
CA SER A 370 32.96 11.47 -25.43
C SER A 370 32.67 10.66 -24.14
N ASP A 371 32.48 9.35 -24.29
CA ASP A 371 32.06 8.37 -23.28
C ASP A 371 32.90 8.28 -21.98
N SER A 372 33.79 9.24 -21.71
CA SER A 372 34.76 9.16 -20.61
C SER A 372 34.44 10.02 -19.38
N GLU A 373 33.48 10.95 -19.42
CA GLU A 373 33.30 11.93 -18.33
C GLU A 373 31.83 12.36 -18.07
N LEU A 374 30.84 11.45 -18.11
CA LEU A 374 29.66 11.72 -17.27
C LEU A 374 30.12 11.62 -15.82
N HIS A 375 30.06 12.73 -15.08
CA HIS A 375 30.22 12.66 -13.64
C HIS A 375 29.11 11.76 -13.08
N GLY A 376 29.43 10.80 -12.20
CA GLY A 376 28.44 9.86 -11.64
C GLY A 376 27.17 10.55 -11.11
N GLN A 377 27.35 11.77 -10.59
CA GLN A 377 26.31 12.71 -10.19
C GLN A 377 25.28 13.02 -11.28
N ASP A 378 25.72 13.39 -12.50
CA ASP A 378 24.81 13.78 -13.60
C ASP A 378 23.91 12.61 -13.99
N ARG A 379 24.50 11.41 -14.04
CA ARG A 379 23.75 10.19 -14.35
C ARG A 379 22.76 9.84 -13.26
N ALA A 380 23.13 10.00 -12.00
CA ALA A 380 22.24 9.76 -10.87
C ALA A 380 21.07 10.76 -10.83
N GLU A 381 21.33 12.04 -11.09
CA GLU A 381 20.30 13.08 -11.21
C GLU A 381 19.30 12.77 -12.31
N GLU A 382 19.77 12.32 -13.48
CA GLU A 382 18.90 11.88 -14.56
C GLU A 382 18.00 10.71 -14.11
N LEU A 383 18.56 9.69 -13.46
CA LEU A 383 17.80 8.54 -12.96
C LEU A 383 16.75 8.92 -11.91
N ILE A 384 17.11 9.80 -10.97
CA ILE A 384 16.20 10.32 -9.94
C ILE A 384 15.08 11.15 -10.59
N ALA A 385 15.42 12.05 -11.52
CA ALA A 385 14.43 12.86 -12.24
C ALA A 385 13.46 11.98 -13.05
N MET A 386 13.96 10.90 -13.68
CA MET A 386 13.11 9.93 -14.36
C MET A 386 12.20 9.16 -13.38
N ALA A 387 12.70 8.78 -12.20
CA ALA A 387 11.91 8.10 -11.18
C ALA A 387 10.79 9.01 -10.62
N LEU A 388 11.10 10.28 -10.34
CA LEU A 388 10.12 11.28 -9.90
C LEU A 388 9.09 11.58 -10.97
N THR A 389 9.52 11.77 -12.22
CA THR A 389 8.63 12.00 -13.38
C THR A 389 7.65 10.85 -13.56
N GLN A 390 8.13 9.62 -13.37
CA GLN A 390 7.31 8.43 -13.52
C GLN A 390 6.11 8.43 -12.57
N VAL A 391 6.32 8.74 -11.29
CA VAL A 391 5.23 8.79 -10.30
C VAL A 391 4.41 10.07 -10.45
N PHE A 392 5.03 11.20 -10.78
CA PHE A 392 4.34 12.46 -11.07
C PHE A 392 3.32 12.30 -12.21
N ASP A 393 3.69 11.66 -13.31
CA ASP A 393 2.77 11.38 -14.43
C ASP A 393 1.59 10.50 -13.99
N TYR A 394 1.82 9.53 -13.10
CA TYR A 394 0.72 8.76 -12.51
C TYR A 394 -0.17 9.63 -11.63
N MET A 395 0.40 10.45 -10.76
CA MET A 395 -0.37 11.34 -9.89
C MET A 395 -1.27 12.27 -10.71
N VAL A 396 -0.75 12.80 -11.82
CA VAL A 396 -1.52 13.62 -12.77
C VAL A 396 -2.61 12.78 -13.46
N ARG A 397 -2.30 11.65 -14.09
CA ARG A 397 -3.29 10.85 -14.84
C ARG A 397 -4.42 10.27 -13.99
N TYR A 398 -4.09 9.85 -12.77
CA TYR A 398 -5.06 9.33 -11.80
C TYR A 398 -5.63 10.43 -10.90
N GLU A 399 -5.21 11.70 -11.09
CA GLU A 399 -5.68 12.90 -10.39
C GLU A 399 -5.64 12.79 -8.85
N VAL A 400 -4.60 12.12 -8.35
CA VAL A 400 -4.30 12.00 -6.92
C VAL A 400 -3.24 13.02 -6.52
N ALA A 401 -3.47 13.69 -5.38
CA ALA A 401 -2.54 14.72 -4.90
C ALA A 401 -1.26 14.13 -4.28
N TYR A 402 -1.25 12.84 -3.96
CA TYR A 402 -0.19 12.18 -3.20
C TYR A 402 0.34 10.96 -3.92
N GLY A 403 1.64 10.71 -3.78
CA GLY A 403 2.28 9.49 -4.20
C GLY A 403 3.58 9.23 -3.46
N TYR A 404 4.20 8.07 -3.66
CA TYR A 404 5.54 7.83 -3.13
C TYR A 404 6.39 6.93 -4.03
N ILE A 405 7.70 7.00 -3.84
CA ILE A 405 8.66 6.06 -4.39
C ILE A 405 9.27 5.27 -3.24
N ALA A 406 9.28 3.94 -3.36
CA ALA A 406 9.92 3.06 -2.40
C ALA A 406 11.14 2.39 -3.02
N ALA A 407 12.30 2.59 -2.39
CA ALA A 407 13.60 2.15 -2.89
C ALA A 407 14.33 1.19 -1.94
N GLY A 408 13.63 0.58 -0.97
CA GLY A 408 14.22 -0.23 0.08
C GLY A 408 14.83 0.64 1.18
N GLU A 409 15.97 1.27 0.87
CA GLU A 409 16.74 2.10 1.83
C GLU A 409 16.14 3.49 2.06
N SER A 410 15.28 3.95 1.16
CA SER A 410 14.61 5.25 1.26
C SER A 410 13.18 5.21 0.76
N LEU A 411 12.38 6.13 1.30
CA LEU A 411 11.03 6.43 0.85
C LEU A 411 10.99 7.91 0.44
N LEU A 412 10.42 8.22 -0.73
CA LEU A 412 10.20 9.59 -1.16
C LEU A 412 8.71 9.86 -1.17
N PHE A 413 8.21 10.65 -0.22
CA PHE A 413 6.82 11.10 -0.21
C PHE A 413 6.64 12.31 -1.12
N LEU A 414 5.62 12.24 -1.98
CA LEU A 414 5.36 13.20 -3.04
C LEU A 414 4.00 13.85 -2.85
N HIS A 415 3.93 15.14 -3.15
CA HIS A 415 2.69 15.92 -3.12
C HIS A 415 2.62 16.90 -4.30
N ILE A 416 1.45 16.99 -4.93
CA ILE A 416 1.11 17.99 -5.94
C ILE A 416 -0.01 18.87 -5.38
N ASP A 417 0.23 20.17 -5.37
CA ASP A 417 -0.85 21.13 -5.13
C ASP A 417 -1.67 21.29 -6.41
N ARG A 418 -2.97 20.99 -6.35
CA ARG A 418 -3.89 21.14 -7.50
C ARG A 418 -3.97 22.58 -8.00
N ALA A 419 -3.67 23.57 -7.16
CA ALA A 419 -3.59 24.97 -7.57
C ALA A 419 -2.41 25.22 -8.52
N ASP A 420 -1.27 24.56 -8.27
CA ASP A 420 -0.02 24.66 -9.03
C ASP A 420 0.49 23.28 -9.46
N PRO A 421 -0.05 22.70 -10.55
CA PRO A 421 0.33 21.36 -10.99
C PRO A 421 1.78 21.27 -11.50
N GLN A 422 2.46 22.41 -11.74
CA GLN A 422 3.84 22.43 -12.24
C GLN A 422 4.89 22.14 -11.15
N THR A 423 4.50 22.16 -9.88
CA THR A 423 5.41 21.99 -8.75
C THR A 423 5.20 20.65 -8.07
N LEU A 424 6.27 19.84 -8.00
CA LEU A 424 6.30 18.61 -7.22
C LEU A 424 6.97 18.87 -5.87
N TYR A 425 6.24 18.65 -4.78
CA TYR A 425 6.79 18.66 -3.44
C TYR A 425 7.32 17.27 -3.08
N CYS A 426 8.54 17.19 -2.56
CA CYS A 426 9.19 15.93 -2.21
C CYS A 426 9.74 15.97 -0.77
N HIS A 427 9.50 14.90 -0.01
CA HIS A 427 10.12 14.66 1.28
C HIS A 427 10.87 13.31 1.26
N PRO A 428 12.21 13.31 1.28
CA PRO A 428 12.99 12.09 1.38
C PRO A 428 13.06 11.60 2.84
N CYS A 429 12.84 10.31 3.04
CA CYS A 429 12.95 9.63 4.32
C CYS A 429 14.01 8.55 4.21
N VAL A 430 14.92 8.48 5.18
CA VAL A 430 15.97 7.45 5.24
C VAL A 430 15.87 6.79 6.61
N PRO A 431 14.93 5.84 6.80
CA PRO A 431 14.57 5.33 8.12
C PRO A 431 15.75 4.76 8.92
N ASP A 432 16.77 4.19 8.27
CA ASP A 432 17.96 3.69 8.97
C ASP A 432 18.80 4.83 9.59
N GLU A 433 18.96 5.95 8.87
CA GLU A 433 19.64 7.15 9.37
C GLU A 433 18.77 7.89 10.40
N ASP A 434 17.48 8.06 10.11
CA ASP A 434 16.56 8.88 10.91
C ASP A 434 16.26 8.26 12.29
N VAL A 435 16.24 6.92 12.38
CA VAL A 435 16.05 6.18 13.65
C VAL A 435 17.39 5.92 14.36
N GLY A 436 18.45 5.64 13.61
CA GLY A 436 19.78 5.36 14.15
C GLY A 436 19.90 4.01 14.88
N GLU A 437 20.82 3.94 15.84
CA GLU A 437 21.10 2.73 16.62
C GLU A 437 20.14 2.54 17.81
N ALA A 438 19.93 1.27 18.17
CA ALA A 438 19.07 0.90 19.29
C ALA A 438 19.64 1.43 20.61
N SER A 439 18.98 2.42 21.21
CA SER A 439 19.24 2.83 22.59
C SER A 439 17.91 3.03 23.33
N ASP A 440 17.82 2.49 24.55
CA ASP A 440 16.53 2.36 25.25
C ASP A 440 15.91 3.70 25.72
N ARG A 441 16.70 4.78 25.80
CA ARG A 441 16.23 6.05 26.40
C ARG A 441 15.41 6.94 25.46
N ASP A 442 15.71 6.96 24.16
CA ASP A 442 15.06 7.91 23.22
C ASP A 442 14.05 7.24 22.26
N TRP A 443 13.68 5.98 22.48
CA TRP A 443 12.75 5.24 21.61
C TRP A 443 11.31 5.79 21.68
N ALA A 444 10.82 6.07 22.89
CA ALA A 444 9.41 6.37 23.17
C ALA A 444 8.95 7.81 22.84
N ASP A 445 9.88 8.76 22.72
CA ASP A 445 9.53 10.18 22.58
C ASP A 445 9.46 10.66 21.12
N HIS A 446 10.48 10.37 20.29
CA HIS A 446 10.54 10.91 18.92
C HIS A 446 11.06 9.94 17.85
N ARG A 447 11.83 8.90 18.20
CA ARG A 447 12.48 8.07 17.18
C ARG A 447 11.54 7.11 16.46
N MET A 448 10.54 6.59 17.16
CA MET A 448 9.61 5.65 16.54
C MET A 448 8.78 6.25 15.39
N SER A 449 8.51 7.56 15.40
CA SER A 449 7.78 8.22 14.30
C SER A 449 8.58 8.28 12.99
N PHE A 450 9.90 8.10 13.06
CA PHE A 450 10.77 8.06 11.88
C PHE A 450 10.92 6.66 11.27
N THR A 451 10.34 5.63 11.88
CA THR A 451 10.33 4.30 11.26
C THR A 451 9.56 4.32 9.93
N ALA A 452 9.98 3.51 8.95
CA ALA A 452 9.33 3.40 7.65
C ALA A 452 7.80 3.19 7.78
N ALA A 453 7.40 2.27 8.66
CA ALA A 453 5.99 1.96 8.91
C ALA A 453 5.23 3.13 9.54
N ALA A 454 5.80 3.85 10.51
CA ALA A 454 5.15 5.01 11.11
C ALA A 454 5.00 6.17 10.11
N GLN A 455 6.04 6.44 9.32
CA GLN A 455 6.02 7.48 8.30
C GLN A 455 4.99 7.17 7.21
N LEU A 456 4.98 5.95 6.67
CA LEU A 456 4.01 5.55 5.64
C LEU A 456 2.58 5.48 6.20
N ALA A 457 2.36 5.00 7.43
CA ALA A 457 1.03 5.01 8.04
C ALA A 457 0.48 6.43 8.23
N SER A 458 1.35 7.38 8.60
CA SER A 458 0.96 8.79 8.73
C SER A 458 0.67 9.43 7.36
N PHE A 459 1.48 9.12 6.34
CA PHE A 459 1.25 9.53 4.96
C PHE A 459 -0.07 8.97 4.40
N CYS A 460 -0.39 7.71 4.71
CA CYS A 460 -1.65 7.08 4.37
C CYS A 460 -2.85 7.88 4.93
N LEU A 461 -2.83 8.27 6.21
CA LEU A 461 -3.88 9.09 6.80
C LEU A 461 -3.97 10.49 6.19
N LEU A 462 -2.82 11.12 5.94
CA LEU A 462 -2.74 12.42 5.24
C LEU A 462 -3.42 12.35 3.87
N SER A 463 -3.15 11.29 3.09
CA SER A 463 -3.67 11.14 1.73
C SER A 463 -5.21 11.09 1.67
N LEU A 464 -5.85 10.56 2.72
CA LEU A 464 -7.30 10.45 2.82
C LEU A 464 -7.99 11.80 2.96
N ARG A 465 -7.27 12.84 3.40
CA ARG A 465 -7.81 14.21 3.49
C ARG A 465 -7.97 14.88 2.13
N SER A 466 -7.35 14.34 1.08
CA SER A 466 -7.56 14.85 -0.28
C SER A 466 -8.84 14.31 -0.89
N GLU A 467 -9.60 15.19 -1.55
CA GLU A 467 -10.82 14.85 -2.27
C GLU A 467 -10.51 13.94 -3.49
N ALA A 468 -11.31 12.89 -3.69
CA ALA A 468 -11.21 12.05 -4.89
C ALA A 468 -12.01 12.73 -5.98
N LEU A 469 -11.33 13.17 -7.03
CA LEU A 469 -11.99 13.78 -8.17
C LEU A 469 -12.70 12.71 -8.99
N LYS A 470 -13.90 13.02 -9.47
CA LYS A 470 -14.72 12.18 -10.33
C LYS A 470 -15.48 13.05 -11.31
N GLY A 471 -15.91 12.48 -12.43
CA GLY A 471 -16.78 13.16 -13.37
C GLY A 471 -16.19 14.48 -13.91
N ALA A 472 -16.93 15.59 -13.76
CA ALA A 472 -16.52 16.87 -14.33
C ALA A 472 -15.32 17.51 -13.60
N SER A 473 -15.22 17.36 -12.27
CA SER A 473 -14.07 17.88 -11.52
C SER A 473 -12.77 17.19 -11.93
N LEU A 474 -12.84 15.89 -12.24
CA LEU A 474 -11.75 15.11 -12.82
C LEU A 474 -11.37 15.61 -14.22
N ASP A 475 -12.35 15.86 -15.08
CA ASP A 475 -12.11 16.39 -16.43
C ASP A 475 -11.48 17.79 -16.40
N ALA A 476 -11.97 18.67 -15.52
CA ALA A 476 -11.46 20.02 -15.36
C ALA A 476 -10.00 20.01 -14.87
N ALA A 477 -9.67 19.17 -13.88
CA ALA A 477 -8.30 19.00 -13.41
C ALA A 477 -7.38 18.45 -14.51
N SER A 478 -7.84 17.43 -15.24
CA SER A 478 -7.08 16.84 -16.35
C SER A 478 -6.78 17.85 -17.45
N ARG A 479 -7.77 18.64 -17.89
CA ARG A 479 -7.56 19.71 -18.88
C ARG A 479 -6.62 20.80 -18.38
N LYS A 480 -6.71 21.16 -17.10
CA LYS A 480 -5.79 22.13 -16.48
C LYS A 480 -4.35 21.59 -16.50
N ALA A 481 -4.16 20.33 -16.17
CA ALA A 481 -2.86 19.67 -16.22
C ALA A 481 -2.31 19.60 -17.66
N GLU A 482 -3.14 19.20 -18.64
CA GLU A 482 -2.77 19.17 -20.06
C GLU A 482 -2.35 20.55 -20.60
N ALA A 483 -3.02 21.62 -20.16
CA ALA A 483 -2.67 22.98 -20.55
C ALA A 483 -1.39 23.51 -19.89
N ALA A 484 -1.12 23.11 -18.64
CA ALA A 484 -0.02 23.64 -17.85
C ALA A 484 1.28 22.84 -18.00
N LEU A 485 1.22 21.53 -18.23
CA LEU A 485 2.36 20.62 -18.17
C LEU A 485 2.96 20.33 -19.54
N LYS A 486 4.25 19.97 -19.53
CA LYS A 486 5.00 19.53 -20.70
C LYS A 486 5.35 18.05 -20.57
N LYS A 487 5.47 17.37 -21.71
CA LYS A 487 5.90 15.97 -21.76
C LYS A 487 7.42 15.88 -21.80
N TRP A 488 7.97 14.77 -21.30
CA TRP A 488 9.41 14.56 -21.22
C TRP A 488 10.10 14.83 -22.58
N ARG A 489 11.17 15.63 -22.58
CA ARG A 489 11.91 16.23 -23.72
C ARG A 489 11.34 17.53 -24.29
N GLU A 490 10.09 17.87 -24.02
CA GLU A 490 9.55 19.21 -24.33
C GLU A 490 10.08 20.23 -23.32
N GLN A 491 10.31 21.47 -23.74
CA GLN A 491 10.83 22.52 -22.85
C GLN A 491 9.69 23.38 -22.28
N TYR A 492 9.83 23.76 -21.01
CA TYR A 492 9.04 24.83 -20.42
C TYR A 492 9.58 26.20 -20.87
N ASP A 493 8.67 27.15 -21.10
CA ASP A 493 9.05 28.53 -21.37
C ASP A 493 9.85 29.11 -20.18
N GLY A 494 11.02 29.69 -20.50
CA GLY A 494 11.98 30.23 -19.53
C GLY A 494 13.24 29.37 -19.30
N ALA A 495 13.34 28.16 -19.86
CA ALA A 495 14.52 27.31 -19.72
C ALA A 495 15.81 27.92 -20.31
N ALA A 496 15.70 28.80 -21.31
CA ALA A 496 16.83 29.44 -21.99
C ALA A 496 17.52 30.59 -21.20
N ARG A 497 17.17 30.81 -19.93
CA ARG A 497 17.72 31.91 -19.10
C ARG A 497 18.41 31.44 -17.81
N LEU A 498 18.93 30.22 -17.77
CA LEU A 498 19.91 29.86 -16.75
C LEU A 498 21.22 30.61 -17.08
N PRO A 499 21.75 31.49 -16.20
CA PRO A 499 23.00 32.17 -16.48
C PRO A 499 24.14 31.14 -16.39
N GLY A 500 24.58 30.69 -17.57
CA GLY A 500 25.84 29.97 -17.71
C GLY A 500 26.97 30.86 -17.18
N ALA A 501 27.87 30.25 -16.41
CA ALA A 501 29.12 30.84 -15.98
C ALA A 501 29.84 31.48 -17.17
N GLY A 502 29.77 32.80 -17.25
CA GLY A 502 30.56 33.59 -18.17
C GLY A 502 31.92 33.82 -17.54
N ASP A 503 32.93 33.21 -18.14
CA ASP A 503 34.33 33.54 -17.94
C ASP A 503 34.52 35.06 -17.81
N THR A 504 35.17 35.48 -16.73
CA THR A 504 35.84 36.78 -16.73
C THR A 504 37.13 36.64 -15.96
N ASP A 505 38.20 36.84 -16.71
CA ASP A 505 39.60 36.79 -16.32
C ASP A 505 39.90 37.47 -14.99
N SER A 506 40.71 36.81 -14.17
CA SER A 506 41.45 37.47 -13.10
C SER A 506 42.46 38.46 -13.69
N PRO A 507 42.76 39.54 -12.95
CA PRO A 507 44.12 39.62 -12.44
C PRO A 507 44.22 40.11 -10.98
N SER A 508 44.92 39.29 -10.19
CA SER A 508 46.01 39.65 -9.26
C SER A 508 45.80 40.78 -8.23
N ALA A 509 45.83 40.45 -6.94
CA ALA A 509 46.96 40.81 -6.03
C ALA A 509 46.71 40.40 -4.56
N SER A 510 47.67 39.63 -4.03
CA SER A 510 48.24 39.59 -2.68
C SER A 510 47.42 39.90 -1.40
N SER A 511 47.39 38.86 -0.55
CA SER A 511 47.98 38.81 0.81
C SER A 511 47.44 39.70 1.93
N SER A 512 46.82 39.07 2.94
CA SER A 512 47.29 38.97 4.34
C SER A 512 46.21 38.24 5.17
N GLN A 513 46.46 37.03 5.65
CA GLN A 513 47.02 36.65 6.96
C GLN A 513 46.13 36.97 8.17
N THR A 514 45.97 35.93 9.02
CA THR A 514 45.84 35.93 10.49
C THR A 514 44.52 36.41 11.10
N THR A 515 43.90 35.83 12.14
CA THR A 515 43.97 34.57 12.91
C THR A 515 42.74 34.59 13.84
N GLU A 516 42.44 33.46 14.51
CA GLU A 516 41.66 33.34 15.77
C GLU A 516 40.12 33.48 15.62
N GLY A 517 39.27 32.62 16.19
CA GLY A 517 39.45 31.62 17.23
C GLY A 517 38.40 31.82 18.33
N SER A 518 37.63 30.77 18.64
CA SER A 518 36.88 30.54 19.90
C SER A 518 35.45 31.12 20.06
N GLU A 519 34.48 30.20 19.90
CA GLU A 519 33.56 29.66 20.94
C GLU A 519 32.85 30.56 22.00
N PHE A 520 31.53 30.34 22.07
CA PHE A 520 30.69 30.10 23.27
C PHE A 520 29.84 31.23 23.93
N MET A 521 28.52 31.05 23.76
CA MET A 521 27.34 31.25 24.65
C MET A 521 27.19 32.44 25.63
N SER A 522 26.01 33.11 25.53
CA SER A 522 24.92 33.19 26.54
C SER A 522 24.30 34.59 26.74
N ASN A 523 22.99 34.65 26.52
CA ASN A 523 21.93 35.51 27.09
C ASN A 523 22.27 36.68 28.04
N ALA A 524 21.78 37.89 27.72
CA ALA A 524 20.73 38.61 28.48
C ALA A 524 20.45 40.03 27.91
N VAL A 525 19.18 40.45 28.02
CA VAL A 525 18.55 41.71 27.58
C VAL A 525 19.12 42.95 28.32
N PRO A 526 19.06 44.16 27.71
CA PRO A 526 18.30 45.24 28.35
C PRO A 526 17.48 46.12 27.38
N ALA A 527 16.50 46.80 27.96
CA ALA A 527 15.36 47.48 27.33
C ALA A 527 15.63 48.79 26.58
N GLY A 528 14.75 49.08 25.61
CA GLY A 528 14.10 50.38 25.43
C GLY A 528 14.43 51.17 24.16
N ARG A 529 13.44 51.32 23.26
CA ARG A 529 12.83 52.60 22.84
C ARG A 529 11.93 52.43 21.60
N GLU A 530 10.67 52.82 21.77
CA GLU A 530 9.60 52.83 20.78
C GLU A 530 9.40 54.26 20.29
N VAL A 531 9.52 54.50 18.97
CA VAL A 531 8.96 55.69 18.30
C VAL A 531 8.49 55.32 16.90
N SER A 532 7.18 55.51 16.69
CA SER A 532 6.42 55.49 15.45
C SER A 532 6.63 56.77 14.64
N LEU A 533 6.73 56.71 13.30
CA LEU A 533 6.58 57.88 12.43
C LEU A 533 5.71 57.60 11.19
N ARG A 534 4.75 58.53 11.04
CA ARG A 534 3.57 58.59 10.16
C ARG A 534 3.85 58.82 8.66
N PRO A 535 2.81 58.62 7.81
CA PRO A 535 2.78 58.98 6.39
C PRO A 535 2.36 60.45 6.13
N ARG A 536 2.62 60.95 4.90
CA ARG A 536 2.14 62.20 4.28
C ARG A 536 1.99 61.94 2.76
N SER A 537 1.06 62.51 1.97
CA SER A 537 0.20 63.72 2.10
C SER A 537 -0.81 63.88 0.93
N SER A 538 -1.82 64.77 1.13
CA SER A 538 -2.52 65.68 0.17
C SER A 538 -4.04 65.41 0.07
N CYS A 539 -5.02 66.35 0.14
CA CYS A 539 -5.10 67.81 -0.14
C CYS A 539 -6.26 68.54 0.62
N ARG A 540 -6.19 69.89 0.68
CA ARG A 540 -7.09 70.96 1.28
C ARG A 540 -8.52 71.03 0.69
N SER A 541 -9.55 71.79 1.13
CA SER A 541 -9.88 72.90 2.10
C SER A 541 -11.44 72.90 2.23
N THR A 542 -12.18 73.42 3.22
CA THR A 542 -12.38 74.82 3.69
C THR A 542 -13.35 74.83 4.90
N ALA A 543 -13.27 75.88 5.73
CA ALA A 543 -13.89 76.06 7.06
C ALA A 543 -15.39 76.44 7.08
N VAL A 544 -16.04 76.38 8.27
CA VAL A 544 -16.82 77.47 8.93
C VAL A 544 -17.54 77.01 10.24
N LEU A 545 -17.25 77.73 11.34
CA LEU A 545 -18.06 78.16 12.53
C LEU A 545 -18.88 77.21 13.44
N ARG A 546 -18.58 77.26 14.77
CA ARG A 546 -19.44 77.66 15.94
C ARG A 546 -20.90 77.17 16.02
N ARG A 547 -21.56 76.80 17.13
CA ARG A 547 -21.38 76.84 18.61
C ARG A 547 -22.68 76.27 19.25
N ASP A 548 -22.62 75.87 20.52
CA ASP A 548 -23.70 75.74 21.55
C ASP A 548 -24.82 74.68 21.35
N GLU A 549 -25.49 74.07 22.33
CA GLU A 549 -25.38 73.77 23.79
C GLU A 549 -26.66 72.92 24.16
N VAL A 550 -26.68 72.28 25.34
CA VAL A 550 -27.85 71.83 26.18
C VAL A 550 -28.50 70.48 25.82
N ASP A 551 -28.19 69.37 26.55
CA ASP A 551 -28.83 68.78 27.78
C ASP A 551 -30.16 68.04 27.47
N GLU A 552 -30.58 66.91 28.07
CA GLU A 552 -30.41 66.32 29.42
C GLU A 552 -30.99 64.88 29.43
N ASP A 553 -30.48 64.04 30.36
CA ASP A 553 -31.17 62.96 31.11
C ASP A 553 -31.70 61.67 30.43
N ASP A 554 -31.72 60.48 31.02
CA ASP A 554 -31.19 59.88 32.26
C ASP A 554 -31.58 58.37 32.27
N ASP A 555 -30.75 57.55 32.91
CA ASP A 555 -30.95 56.26 33.59
C ASP A 555 -31.75 55.05 33.04
N GLY A 556 -31.20 53.85 33.33
CA GLY A 556 -32.02 52.70 33.75
C GLY A 556 -31.56 51.31 33.34
N LEU A 557 -30.96 50.59 34.29
CA LEU A 557 -30.31 49.27 34.21
C LEU A 557 -31.23 48.02 34.17
N ASP A 558 -30.58 46.92 33.75
CA ASP A 558 -30.61 45.56 34.30
C ASP A 558 -31.71 44.54 33.95
N GLY A 559 -31.26 43.29 33.76
CA GLY A 559 -32.03 42.11 34.14
C GLY A 559 -31.88 40.88 33.26
N ASP A 560 -30.78 40.14 33.43
CA ASP A 560 -30.54 38.77 32.97
C ASP A 560 -31.60 37.75 33.48
N LEU A 561 -31.80 36.65 32.74
CA LEU A 561 -31.81 35.25 33.24
C LEU A 561 -32.49 34.24 32.27
N SER A 562 -31.63 33.43 31.63
CA SER A 562 -31.65 31.96 31.51
C SER A 562 -32.96 31.15 31.71
N ARG A 563 -33.37 30.34 30.71
CA ARG A 563 -33.32 28.84 30.73
C ARG A 563 -34.19 28.13 29.66
N SER A 564 -33.49 27.37 28.83
CA SER A 564 -33.66 25.93 28.57
C SER A 564 -35.06 25.27 28.46
N TRP A 565 -35.24 24.65 27.27
CA TRP A 565 -35.68 23.26 27.00
C TRP A 565 -37.14 22.93 26.61
N ALA A 566 -37.18 22.26 25.46
CA ALA A 566 -37.92 21.02 25.16
C ALA A 566 -39.37 21.07 24.64
N ARG A 567 -39.43 20.73 23.35
CA ARG A 567 -40.15 19.59 22.75
C ARG A 567 -41.66 19.67 22.47
N THR A 568 -41.92 19.19 21.25
CA THR A 568 -43.01 18.33 20.79
C THR A 568 -44.35 18.97 20.38
N ASP A 569 -44.50 19.08 19.06
CA ASP A 569 -45.31 18.16 18.23
C ASP A 569 -46.70 18.63 17.78
N ALA A 570 -47.05 18.09 16.61
CA ALA A 570 -48.37 17.88 16.05
C ALA A 570 -49.06 19.04 15.31
N SER A 571 -48.77 19.05 14.01
CA SER A 571 -49.74 18.86 12.92
C SER A 571 -51.02 19.71 12.86
N LYS A 572 -51.22 20.38 11.71
CA LYS A 572 -52.50 20.32 11.00
C LYS A 572 -52.37 20.72 9.53
N ARG A 573 -52.63 19.74 8.66
CA ARG A 573 -53.06 19.93 7.27
C ARG A 573 -54.38 20.72 7.24
N LYS A 574 -54.56 21.59 6.25
CA LYS A 574 -55.76 21.59 5.39
C LYS A 574 -55.54 22.41 4.11
N GLU A 575 -56.12 21.87 3.06
CA GLU A 575 -56.06 22.20 1.63
C GLU A 575 -56.75 23.54 1.29
N GLY A 576 -56.43 24.08 0.10
CA GLY A 576 -56.90 25.35 -0.50
C GLY A 576 -58.36 25.33 -0.97
N PRO A 577 -58.74 25.86 -2.17
CA PRO A 577 -58.07 26.77 -3.11
C PRO A 577 -58.94 28.02 -3.45
N SER A 578 -58.44 28.97 -4.25
CA SER A 578 -59.31 29.84 -5.06
C SER A 578 -58.60 30.39 -6.30
N SER A 579 -59.29 30.20 -7.41
CA SER A 579 -58.95 30.58 -8.78
C SER A 579 -59.18 32.07 -9.03
N GLY A 580 -58.39 32.63 -9.94
CA GLY A 580 -58.62 33.95 -10.54
C GLY A 580 -57.85 34.06 -11.86
N SER A 581 -58.57 33.85 -12.96
CA SER A 581 -58.11 33.94 -14.34
C SER A 581 -58.08 35.39 -14.84
N SER A 582 -57.04 35.78 -15.57
CA SER A 582 -57.13 36.75 -16.67
C SER A 582 -56.01 36.52 -17.68
N GLU A 583 -56.41 36.31 -18.92
CA GLU A 583 -55.59 36.08 -20.10
C GLU A 583 -54.90 37.37 -20.57
N GLY A 584 -53.71 37.21 -21.17
CA GLY A 584 -52.97 38.25 -21.87
C GLY A 584 -51.75 37.64 -22.57
N GLU A 585 -51.88 37.40 -23.87
CA GLU A 585 -50.90 36.80 -24.78
C GLU A 585 -49.66 37.70 -24.99
N GLY A 586 -48.48 37.09 -25.15
CA GLY A 586 -47.37 37.72 -25.88
C GLY A 586 -45.96 37.37 -25.42
N ALA A 587 -45.24 36.67 -26.31
CA ALA A 587 -43.79 36.54 -26.45
C ALA A 587 -43.04 35.58 -25.50
N GLU A 588 -42.65 34.48 -26.13
CA GLU A 588 -41.63 33.52 -25.75
C GLU A 588 -40.29 34.23 -25.48
N GLU A 589 -39.90 34.31 -24.22
CA GLU A 589 -38.50 34.34 -23.81
C GLU A 589 -38.35 33.20 -22.79
N GLU A 590 -37.87 32.04 -23.26
CA GLU A 590 -37.37 31.00 -22.38
C GLU A 590 -36.16 31.57 -21.66
N GLU A 591 -36.38 32.11 -20.45
CA GLU A 591 -35.34 32.31 -19.46
C GLU A 591 -34.74 30.93 -19.19
N GLU A 592 -33.59 30.63 -19.83
CA GLU A 592 -32.78 29.48 -19.48
C GLU A 592 -32.41 29.63 -18.00
N GLU A 593 -32.96 28.72 -17.20
CA GLU A 593 -32.69 28.55 -15.78
C GLU A 593 -31.21 28.18 -15.61
N ASP A 594 -30.35 29.19 -15.65
CA ASP A 594 -28.93 29.14 -15.31
C ASP A 594 -28.81 29.07 -13.77
N GLY A 595 -29.41 28.02 -13.22
CA GLY A 595 -29.25 27.60 -11.84
C GLY A 595 -27.95 26.83 -11.72
N GLU A 596 -26.98 27.45 -11.04
CA GLU A 596 -25.75 26.91 -10.45
C GLU A 596 -25.51 25.41 -10.61
N LEU A 597 -24.32 25.07 -11.15
CA LEU A 597 -23.67 23.76 -11.34
C LEU A 597 -23.81 22.76 -10.16
N SER A 598 -25.02 22.29 -9.89
CA SER A 598 -25.26 21.11 -9.05
C SER A 598 -25.27 19.89 -9.95
N GLU A 599 -24.10 19.31 -10.15
CA GLU A 599 -23.90 18.00 -10.76
C GLU A 599 -24.49 16.91 -9.86
N SER A 600 -25.82 16.72 -9.90
CA SER A 600 -26.46 15.69 -9.10
C SER A 600 -26.17 14.30 -9.68
N ALA A 601 -25.48 13.47 -8.91
CA ALA A 601 -25.34 12.05 -9.21
C ALA A 601 -26.73 11.38 -9.25
N PRO A 602 -26.94 10.33 -10.07
CA PRO A 602 -28.22 9.64 -10.16
C PRO A 602 -28.63 9.01 -8.83
N ALA A 603 -29.61 9.60 -8.14
CA ALA A 603 -30.02 9.16 -6.80
C ALA A 603 -31.16 8.13 -6.81
N ARG A 604 -31.97 8.09 -7.88
CA ARG A 604 -33.15 7.21 -7.95
C ARG A 604 -32.80 5.72 -8.01
N GLN A 605 -33.77 4.90 -7.62
CA GLN A 605 -33.71 3.46 -7.86
C GLN A 605 -33.90 3.15 -9.34
N TYR A 606 -33.31 2.05 -9.81
CA TYR A 606 -33.46 1.60 -11.20
C TYR A 606 -34.92 1.30 -11.55
N CYS A 607 -35.33 1.65 -12.77
CA CYS A 607 -36.61 1.22 -13.31
C CYS A 607 -36.64 -0.31 -13.49
N THR A 608 -37.81 -0.91 -13.28
CA THR A 608 -38.04 -2.34 -13.47
C THR A 608 -37.82 -2.78 -14.92
N GLN A 609 -37.50 -4.06 -15.09
CA GLN A 609 -37.38 -4.73 -16.38
C GLN A 609 -38.69 -4.63 -17.16
N ALA A 610 -39.83 -4.85 -16.50
CA ALA A 610 -41.14 -4.67 -17.12
C ALA A 610 -41.39 -3.23 -17.60
N CYS A 611 -41.01 -2.22 -16.81
CA CYS A 611 -41.16 -0.81 -17.18
C CYS A 611 -40.34 -0.44 -18.43
N LEU A 612 -39.05 -0.78 -18.46
CA LEU A 612 -38.19 -0.46 -19.61
C LEU A 612 -38.53 -1.29 -20.84
N LEU A 613 -39.01 -2.52 -20.67
CA LEU A 613 -39.56 -3.31 -21.78
C LEU A 613 -40.86 -2.71 -22.31
N GLY A 614 -41.70 -2.16 -21.43
CA GLY A 614 -42.91 -1.44 -21.78
C GLY A 614 -42.62 -0.20 -22.61
N LEU A 615 -41.62 0.60 -22.21
CA LEU A 615 -41.08 1.71 -22.99
C LEU A 615 -40.63 1.25 -24.39
N LYS A 616 -39.87 0.16 -24.46
CA LYS A 616 -39.35 -0.39 -25.73
C LYS A 616 -40.45 -0.86 -26.69
N ARG A 617 -41.53 -1.45 -26.16
CA ARG A 617 -42.60 -2.06 -26.96
C ARG A 617 -43.87 -1.22 -27.07
N GLY A 618 -43.89 -0.03 -26.47
CA GLY A 618 -45.07 0.83 -26.41
C GLY A 618 -46.23 0.22 -25.59
N LEU A 619 -45.91 -0.50 -24.52
CA LEU A 619 -46.90 -1.10 -23.59
C LEU A 619 -47.25 -0.12 -22.46
N ASP A 620 -48.20 -0.52 -21.62
CA ASP A 620 -48.59 0.25 -20.43
C ASP A 620 -47.48 0.28 -19.37
N LEU A 621 -47.52 1.32 -18.53
CA LEU A 621 -46.61 1.53 -17.40
C LEU A 621 -46.69 0.37 -16.40
N ASP A 622 -45.53 -0.07 -15.91
CA ASP A 622 -45.46 -1.02 -14.80
C ASP A 622 -45.75 -0.32 -13.46
N GLY A 623 -46.84 -0.72 -12.81
CA GLY A 623 -47.26 -0.20 -11.51
C GLY A 623 -46.27 -0.51 -10.38
N ASN A 624 -45.38 -1.50 -10.54
CA ASN A 624 -44.35 -1.83 -9.55
C ASN A 624 -43.06 -1.03 -9.73
N CYS A 625 -42.94 -0.23 -10.79
CA CYS A 625 -41.76 0.58 -11.01
C CYS A 625 -41.64 1.65 -9.91
N PRO A 626 -40.48 1.79 -9.23
CA PRO A 626 -40.30 2.80 -8.18
C PRO A 626 -40.46 4.23 -8.72
N ASN A 627 -40.28 4.43 -10.02
CA ASN A 627 -40.35 5.72 -10.69
C ASN A 627 -41.67 5.93 -11.48
N VAL A 628 -42.66 5.04 -11.33
CA VAL A 628 -43.89 5.05 -12.14
C VAL A 628 -44.63 6.39 -12.13
N ILE A 629 -44.60 7.10 -11.01
CA ILE A 629 -45.24 8.42 -10.87
C ILE A 629 -44.57 9.44 -11.79
N SER A 630 -43.24 9.42 -11.87
CA SER A 630 -42.46 10.34 -12.73
C SER A 630 -42.58 10.02 -14.22
N HIS A 631 -42.98 8.79 -14.57
CA HIS A 631 -43.26 8.44 -15.97
C HIS A 631 -44.62 8.98 -16.46
N ARG A 632 -45.52 9.44 -15.58
CA ARG A 632 -46.85 9.90 -15.98
C ARG A 632 -46.80 11.36 -16.43
N SER A 633 -47.08 11.62 -17.71
CA SER A 633 -47.14 12.98 -18.28
C SER A 633 -48.36 13.80 -17.83
N ALA A 634 -49.43 13.12 -17.40
CA ALA A 634 -50.67 13.71 -16.89
C ALA A 634 -51.26 12.81 -15.80
N GLU A 635 -52.08 13.36 -14.90
CA GLU A 635 -52.83 12.57 -13.91
C GLU A 635 -53.70 11.52 -14.63
N GLY A 636 -53.32 10.24 -14.51
CA GLY A 636 -54.06 9.11 -15.07
C GLY A 636 -53.53 8.52 -16.37
N GLY A 637 -52.42 9.01 -16.94
CA GLY A 637 -51.78 8.37 -18.09
C GLY A 637 -51.28 6.95 -17.77
N THR A 638 -51.72 5.94 -18.53
CA THR A 638 -51.29 4.54 -18.35
C THR A 638 -50.11 4.15 -19.24
N ARG A 639 -49.63 5.05 -20.12
CA ARG A 639 -48.56 4.79 -21.10
C ARG A 639 -47.34 5.67 -20.86
N HIS A 640 -46.22 5.24 -21.44
CA HIS A 640 -44.99 6.01 -21.46
C HIS A 640 -45.12 7.29 -22.33
N PRO A 641 -44.59 8.45 -21.88
CA PRO A 641 -44.60 9.73 -22.60
C PRO A 641 -43.87 9.72 -23.93
N ILE A 642 -42.83 8.89 -24.00
CA ILE A 642 -41.85 8.80 -25.07
C ILE A 642 -41.71 7.32 -25.43
N ASP A 643 -41.29 7.04 -26.65
CA ASP A 643 -40.89 5.71 -27.07
C ASP A 643 -39.37 5.50 -26.86
N ALA A 644 -38.88 4.31 -27.20
CA ALA A 644 -37.46 3.99 -27.03
C ALA A 644 -36.52 4.80 -27.96
N ASP A 645 -36.96 5.16 -29.16
CA ASP A 645 -36.14 5.93 -30.10
C ASP A 645 -35.97 7.37 -29.59
N GLU A 646 -37.07 7.99 -29.15
CA GLU A 646 -37.06 9.31 -28.53
C GLU A 646 -36.29 9.30 -27.21
N PHE A 647 -36.43 8.25 -26.40
CA PHE A 647 -35.63 8.05 -25.19
C PHE A 647 -34.13 8.04 -25.50
N ALA A 648 -33.66 7.21 -26.45
CA ALA A 648 -32.24 7.13 -26.80
C ALA A 648 -31.73 8.47 -27.35
N ARG A 649 -32.53 9.15 -28.17
CA ARG A 649 -32.20 10.48 -28.73
C ARG A 649 -32.05 11.53 -27.63
N LEU A 650 -32.96 11.57 -26.65
CA LEU A 650 -32.91 12.51 -25.53
C LEU A 650 -31.72 12.24 -24.61
N VAL A 651 -31.45 10.98 -24.29
CA VAL A 651 -30.25 10.60 -23.50
C VAL A 651 -28.99 11.02 -24.23
N GLY A 652 -28.87 10.73 -25.53
CA GLY A 652 -27.74 11.17 -26.36
C GLY A 652 -27.58 12.69 -26.35
N LYS A 653 -28.66 13.46 -26.56
CA LYS A 653 -28.62 14.93 -26.53
C LYS A 653 -28.12 15.47 -25.20
N ARG A 654 -28.53 14.87 -24.07
CA ARG A 654 -28.08 15.29 -22.73
C ARG A 654 -26.60 14.97 -22.51
N LEU A 655 -26.16 13.75 -22.83
CA LEU A 655 -24.76 13.35 -22.69
C LEU A 655 -23.81 14.14 -23.62
N CYS A 656 -24.28 14.53 -24.81
CA CYS A 656 -23.53 15.43 -25.70
C CYS A 656 -23.34 16.83 -25.11
N LYS A 657 -24.35 17.36 -24.40
CA LYS A 657 -24.27 18.66 -23.74
C LYS A 657 -23.37 18.61 -22.49
N ASN A 658 -23.61 17.63 -21.62
CA ASN A 658 -22.81 17.39 -20.42
C ASN A 658 -22.83 15.89 -20.08
N PRO A 659 -21.70 15.17 -20.22
CA PRO A 659 -21.66 13.73 -19.98
C PRO A 659 -21.70 13.36 -18.48
N TYR A 660 -21.62 14.33 -17.58
CA TYR A 660 -21.59 14.13 -16.12
C TYR A 660 -22.92 14.46 -15.43
N ARG A 661 -23.84 15.14 -16.13
CA ARG A 661 -25.17 15.44 -15.60
C ARG A 661 -26.02 14.17 -15.64
N ASP A 662 -26.55 13.77 -14.49
CA ASP A 662 -27.40 12.58 -14.34
C ASP A 662 -26.72 11.29 -14.86
N CYS A 663 -25.38 11.23 -14.83
CA CYS A 663 -24.58 10.08 -15.27
C CYS A 663 -23.38 9.88 -14.34
N GLU A 664 -23.23 8.68 -13.80
CA GLU A 664 -22.15 8.33 -12.88
C GLU A 664 -21.51 7.00 -13.28
N ALA A 665 -20.17 6.98 -13.37
CA ALA A 665 -19.42 5.74 -13.55
C ALA A 665 -19.46 4.89 -12.26
N LEU A 666 -19.67 3.58 -12.42
CA LEU A 666 -19.73 2.62 -11.31
C LEU A 666 -18.40 1.89 -11.11
N ASP A 667 -17.30 2.49 -11.56
CA ASP A 667 -15.94 1.94 -11.45
C ASP A 667 -15.49 1.79 -9.99
N GLY A 668 -15.84 2.74 -9.13
CA GLY A 668 -15.61 2.64 -7.68
C GLY A 668 -16.35 1.47 -7.02
N TRP A 669 -17.40 0.93 -7.66
CA TRP A 669 -18.16 -0.22 -7.16
C TRP A 669 -17.68 -1.55 -7.74
N GLY A 670 -16.53 -1.53 -8.43
CA GLY A 670 -15.99 -2.70 -9.12
C GLY A 670 -16.82 -3.15 -10.33
N LYS A 671 -17.79 -2.34 -10.79
CA LYS A 671 -18.67 -2.65 -11.94
C LYS A 671 -17.96 -2.34 -13.27
N VAL A 672 -16.79 -2.96 -13.45
CA VAL A 672 -15.90 -2.81 -14.59
C VAL A 672 -15.68 -4.18 -15.23
N GLY A 673 -16.07 -4.32 -16.50
CA GLY A 673 -15.89 -5.53 -17.29
C GLY A 673 -14.56 -5.57 -18.03
N ALA A 674 -14.37 -6.62 -18.84
CA ALA A 674 -13.18 -6.79 -19.68
C ALA A 674 -13.14 -5.85 -20.88
N THR A 675 -14.26 -5.22 -21.25
CA THR A 675 -14.40 -4.37 -22.45
C THR A 675 -15.04 -3.02 -22.18
N GLY A 676 -15.38 -2.70 -20.92
CA GLY A 676 -16.05 -1.45 -20.59
C GLY A 676 -16.34 -1.23 -19.11
N VAL A 677 -16.89 -0.06 -18.81
CA VAL A 677 -17.33 0.38 -17.48
C VAL A 677 -18.85 0.53 -17.49
N LEU A 678 -19.52 0.15 -16.39
CA LEU A 678 -20.94 0.41 -16.22
C LEU A 678 -21.17 1.82 -15.66
N PHE A 679 -22.21 2.45 -16.17
CA PHE A 679 -22.67 3.77 -15.76
C PHE A 679 -24.10 3.66 -15.26
N LYS A 680 -24.42 4.39 -14.20
CA LYS A 680 -25.80 4.67 -13.80
C LYS A 680 -26.23 5.95 -14.48
N LEU A 681 -27.42 5.97 -15.06
CA LEU A 681 -27.97 7.14 -15.75
C LEU A 681 -29.41 7.43 -15.31
N GLU A 682 -29.76 8.72 -15.32
CA GLU A 682 -31.11 9.20 -15.09
C GLU A 682 -31.56 10.17 -16.21
N LEU A 683 -32.68 9.86 -16.86
CA LEU A 683 -33.38 10.82 -17.71
C LEU A 683 -34.39 11.57 -16.83
N ALA A 684 -33.87 12.50 -16.03
CA ALA A 684 -34.58 13.17 -14.95
C ALA A 684 -35.96 13.77 -15.35
N PRO A 685 -36.13 14.45 -16.50
CA PRO A 685 -37.43 15.01 -16.90
C PRO A 685 -38.55 13.98 -17.05
N TYR A 686 -38.20 12.70 -17.26
CA TYR A 686 -39.15 11.60 -17.42
C TYR A 686 -39.01 10.52 -16.33
N GLY A 687 -38.11 10.72 -15.37
CA GLY A 687 -37.86 9.83 -14.24
C GLY A 687 -37.29 8.45 -14.56
N TYR A 688 -36.76 8.22 -15.77
CA TYR A 688 -36.17 6.92 -16.11
C TYR A 688 -34.77 6.77 -15.51
N THR A 689 -34.53 5.66 -14.81
CA THR A 689 -33.21 5.33 -14.24
C THR A 689 -32.79 3.94 -14.73
N PHE A 690 -31.61 3.88 -15.34
CA PHE A 690 -31.14 2.73 -16.12
C PHE A 690 -29.61 2.67 -16.12
N VAL A 691 -29.03 1.69 -16.82
CA VAL A 691 -27.57 1.55 -16.93
C VAL A 691 -27.06 1.77 -18.35
N GLY A 692 -25.83 2.24 -18.46
CA GLY A 692 -25.09 2.33 -19.71
C GLY A 692 -23.82 1.48 -19.61
N LYS A 693 -23.59 0.59 -20.58
CA LYS A 693 -22.29 -0.06 -20.75
C LYS A 693 -21.44 0.80 -21.65
N GLY A 694 -20.45 1.49 -21.09
CA GLY A 694 -19.54 2.35 -21.81
C GLY A 694 -18.28 1.61 -22.26
N THR A 695 -17.88 1.79 -23.51
CA THR A 695 -16.66 1.17 -24.06
C THR A 695 -15.58 2.22 -24.31
N LEU A 696 -14.34 1.82 -24.06
CA LEU A 696 -13.14 2.63 -24.28
C LEU A 696 -12.88 2.82 -25.78
N ALA A 697 -12.29 3.96 -26.16
CA ALA A 697 -12.28 4.58 -27.50
C ALA A 697 -12.01 3.68 -28.73
N ASN A 698 -11.38 2.50 -28.59
CA ASN A 698 -10.89 1.71 -29.72
C ASN A 698 -11.83 0.58 -30.21
N HIS A 699 -13.03 0.41 -29.63
CA HIS A 699 -13.87 -0.76 -29.93
C HIS A 699 -15.39 -0.52 -30.07
N PRO A 700 -15.87 0.47 -30.85
CA PRO A 700 -17.32 0.62 -31.11
C PRO A 700 -17.93 -0.65 -31.73
N ARG A 701 -17.13 -1.40 -32.52
CA ARG A 701 -17.53 -2.67 -33.13
C ARG A 701 -17.93 -3.75 -32.12
N LEU A 702 -17.40 -3.72 -30.89
CA LEU A 702 -17.78 -4.67 -29.84
C LEU A 702 -19.19 -4.36 -29.33
N LEU A 703 -19.50 -3.09 -29.05
CA LEU A 703 -20.87 -2.68 -28.67
C LEU A 703 -21.86 -2.92 -29.79
N GLU A 704 -21.49 -2.67 -31.05
CA GLU A 704 -22.35 -2.98 -32.20
C GLU A 704 -22.59 -4.49 -32.33
N HIS A 705 -21.56 -5.32 -32.08
CA HIS A 705 -21.71 -6.77 -32.08
C HIS A 705 -22.65 -7.22 -30.97
N GLU A 706 -22.40 -6.79 -29.74
CA GLU A 706 -23.22 -7.11 -28.59
C GLU A 706 -24.68 -6.65 -28.78
N SER A 707 -24.88 -5.44 -29.33
CA SER A 707 -26.21 -4.92 -29.69
C SER A 707 -26.95 -5.81 -30.69
N ARG A 708 -26.25 -6.37 -31.70
CA ARG A 708 -26.85 -7.35 -32.63
C ARG A 708 -27.26 -8.65 -31.93
N ILE A 709 -26.51 -9.08 -30.91
CA ILE A 709 -26.88 -10.25 -30.09
C ILE A 709 -28.15 -9.94 -29.29
N TYR A 710 -28.21 -8.78 -28.62
CA TYR A 710 -29.43 -8.36 -27.92
C TYR A 710 -30.63 -8.26 -28.86
N ALA A 711 -30.45 -7.78 -30.10
CA ALA A 711 -31.51 -7.76 -31.11
C ALA A 711 -31.98 -9.17 -31.48
N ARG A 712 -31.07 -10.15 -31.59
CA ARG A 712 -31.43 -11.56 -31.79
C ARG A 712 -32.23 -12.13 -30.61
N LEU A 713 -31.91 -11.69 -29.40
CA LEU A 713 -32.54 -12.13 -28.15
C LEU A 713 -33.77 -11.28 -27.75
N ASP A 714 -34.40 -10.54 -28.68
CA ASP A 714 -35.50 -9.62 -28.35
C ASP A 714 -36.62 -10.27 -27.52
N ARG A 715 -36.97 -11.53 -27.81
CA ARG A 715 -38.01 -12.28 -27.08
C ARG A 715 -37.67 -12.53 -25.61
N LEU A 716 -36.39 -12.59 -25.27
CA LEU A 716 -35.90 -12.89 -23.92
C LEU A 716 -35.56 -11.63 -23.12
N GLN A 717 -35.59 -10.45 -23.74
CA GLN A 717 -35.29 -9.19 -23.06
C GLN A 717 -36.30 -8.89 -21.96
N GLY A 718 -35.78 -8.50 -20.80
CA GLY A 718 -36.56 -8.25 -19.60
C GLY A 718 -36.90 -9.50 -18.79
N GLU A 719 -36.53 -10.70 -19.25
CA GLU A 719 -36.76 -11.97 -18.54
C GLU A 719 -35.46 -12.73 -18.29
N VAL A 720 -34.64 -12.96 -19.33
CA VAL A 720 -33.39 -13.74 -19.27
C VAL A 720 -32.16 -12.89 -19.56
N VAL A 721 -32.35 -11.79 -20.28
CA VAL A 721 -31.30 -10.81 -20.57
C VAL A 721 -31.85 -9.41 -20.33
N PRO A 722 -31.01 -8.41 -20.03
CA PRO A 722 -31.46 -7.04 -19.90
C PRO A 722 -32.18 -6.50 -21.14
N VAL A 723 -33.04 -5.51 -20.93
CA VAL A 723 -33.68 -4.74 -22.00
C VAL A 723 -32.65 -3.81 -22.61
N HIS A 724 -32.36 -4.00 -23.89
CA HIS A 724 -31.50 -3.13 -24.68
C HIS A 724 -32.31 -1.99 -25.28
N LEU A 725 -31.93 -0.75 -24.95
CA LEU A 725 -32.64 0.48 -25.29
C LEU A 725 -31.97 1.26 -26.44
N GLY A 726 -30.75 0.91 -26.83
CA GLY A 726 -30.06 1.54 -27.95
C GLY A 726 -28.59 1.86 -27.68
N LEU A 727 -27.95 2.48 -28.66
CA LEU A 727 -26.58 2.97 -28.57
C LEU A 727 -26.58 4.50 -28.61
N VAL A 728 -25.71 5.12 -27.81
CA VAL A 728 -25.50 6.57 -27.79
C VAL A 728 -24.02 6.89 -27.89
N ARG A 729 -23.72 8.06 -28.47
CA ARG A 729 -22.37 8.61 -28.61
C ARG A 729 -22.23 9.84 -27.70
N LEU A 730 -21.07 9.98 -27.10
CA LEU A 730 -20.67 11.10 -26.26
C LEU A 730 -19.55 11.84 -27.00
N ASP A 731 -19.79 13.08 -27.44
CA ASP A 731 -18.80 13.79 -28.27
C ASP A 731 -17.55 14.21 -27.48
N TRP A 732 -17.74 14.68 -26.25
CA TRP A 732 -16.64 15.06 -25.34
C TRP A 732 -16.03 13.86 -24.60
N GLY A 733 -16.76 12.73 -24.62
CA GLY A 733 -16.44 11.53 -23.85
C GLY A 733 -16.57 11.72 -22.33
N TYR A 734 -16.78 10.61 -21.61
CA TYR A 734 -16.72 10.59 -20.15
C TYR A 734 -15.30 10.18 -19.72
N ILE A 735 -14.61 11.00 -18.93
CA ILE A 735 -13.28 10.70 -18.41
C ILE A 735 -13.32 9.72 -17.22
N LEU A 736 -12.47 8.69 -17.28
CA LEU A 736 -12.25 7.72 -16.22
C LEU A 736 -10.89 7.97 -15.56
N PRO A 737 -10.68 7.50 -14.31
CA PRO A 737 -9.37 7.54 -13.66
C PRO A 737 -8.27 6.95 -14.55
N GLY A 738 -7.11 7.61 -14.63
CA GLY A 738 -6.03 7.25 -15.54
C GLY A 738 -6.08 7.95 -16.90
N GLY A 739 -7.09 8.83 -17.13
CA GLY A 739 -7.20 9.68 -18.31
C GLY A 739 -7.89 9.04 -19.53
N ALA A 740 -8.42 7.82 -19.39
CA ALA A 740 -9.15 7.17 -20.46
C ALA A 740 -10.54 7.80 -20.66
N ARG A 741 -11.03 7.86 -21.91
CA ARG A 741 -12.36 8.41 -22.23
C ARG A 741 -13.29 7.37 -22.85
N VAL A 742 -14.55 7.39 -22.41
CA VAL A 742 -15.66 6.60 -22.96
C VAL A 742 -16.46 7.47 -23.92
N PHE A 743 -16.51 7.07 -25.19
CA PHE A 743 -17.19 7.82 -26.25
C PHE A 743 -18.50 7.17 -26.73
N HIS A 744 -18.72 5.90 -26.40
CA HIS A 744 -19.91 5.16 -26.83
C HIS A 744 -20.46 4.38 -25.64
N MET A 745 -21.80 4.40 -25.50
CA MET A 745 -22.51 3.65 -24.47
C MET A 745 -23.66 2.86 -25.09
N MET A 746 -23.84 1.63 -24.60
CA MET A 746 -25.03 0.81 -24.85
C MET A 746 -25.98 0.95 -23.66
N LEU A 747 -27.20 1.44 -23.92
CA LEU A 747 -28.20 1.70 -22.90
C LEU A 747 -29.00 0.43 -22.60
N MET A 748 -29.11 0.06 -21.33
CA MET A 748 -29.77 -1.17 -20.89
C MET A 748 -30.51 -1.01 -19.56
N SER A 749 -31.42 -1.92 -19.27
CA SER A 749 -32.01 -2.07 -17.93
C SER A 749 -31.01 -2.68 -16.93
N TRP A 750 -31.24 -2.46 -15.63
CA TRP A 750 -30.41 -3.05 -14.57
C TRP A 750 -30.63 -4.56 -14.43
N GLY A 751 -29.60 -5.36 -14.71
CA GLY A 751 -29.69 -6.81 -14.71
C GLY A 751 -29.87 -7.47 -13.33
N GLY A 752 -29.50 -6.79 -12.25
CA GLY A 752 -29.52 -7.33 -10.89
C GLY A 752 -28.13 -7.39 -10.25
N GLU A 753 -28.02 -8.05 -9.10
CA GLU A 753 -26.74 -8.20 -8.40
C GLU A 753 -26.06 -9.54 -8.72
N GLY A 754 -24.76 -9.65 -8.48
CA GLY A 754 -24.00 -10.88 -8.74
C GLY A 754 -24.62 -12.10 -8.06
N ALA A 755 -24.86 -13.18 -8.82
CA ALA A 755 -25.46 -14.39 -8.28
C ALA A 755 -24.42 -15.28 -7.58
N ASP A 756 -24.73 -15.81 -6.39
CA ASP A 756 -23.92 -16.89 -5.80
C ASP A 756 -24.17 -18.19 -6.57
N ALA A 757 -23.24 -18.51 -7.47
CA ALA A 757 -23.29 -19.66 -8.37
C ALA A 757 -23.55 -21.00 -7.66
N LYS A 758 -23.20 -21.14 -6.38
CA LYS A 758 -23.40 -22.40 -5.63
C LYS A 758 -24.87 -22.73 -5.41
N ASN A 759 -25.74 -21.72 -5.31
CA ASN A 759 -27.16 -21.90 -5.02
C ASN A 759 -28.07 -21.73 -6.25
N LEU A 760 -27.52 -21.31 -7.40
CA LEU A 760 -28.30 -20.95 -8.59
C LEU A 760 -28.01 -21.76 -9.86
N LYS A 761 -27.19 -22.82 -9.79
CA LYS A 761 -26.81 -23.62 -10.99
C LYS A 761 -27.99 -24.05 -11.88
N ALA A 762 -29.10 -24.45 -11.27
CA ALA A 762 -30.29 -24.85 -12.01
C ALA A 762 -30.90 -23.69 -12.81
N GLU A 763 -30.95 -22.48 -12.21
CA GLU A 763 -31.51 -21.30 -12.87
C GLU A 763 -30.54 -20.73 -13.92
N VAL A 764 -29.23 -20.74 -13.65
CA VAL A 764 -28.19 -20.43 -14.65
C VAL A 764 -28.39 -21.31 -15.88
N TRP A 765 -28.49 -22.64 -15.69
CA TRP A 765 -28.64 -23.55 -16.80
C TRP A 765 -29.95 -23.36 -17.57
N ARG A 766 -31.04 -23.01 -16.87
CA ARG A 766 -32.32 -22.67 -17.48
C ARG A 766 -32.23 -21.40 -18.33
N SER A 767 -31.58 -20.35 -17.84
CA SER A 767 -31.33 -19.12 -18.60
C SER A 767 -30.41 -19.34 -19.80
N SER A 768 -29.29 -20.07 -19.63
CA SER A 768 -28.37 -20.38 -20.73
C SER A 768 -29.04 -21.24 -21.80
N ARG A 769 -29.91 -22.18 -21.42
CA ARG A 769 -30.70 -22.96 -22.38
C ARG A 769 -31.61 -22.05 -23.21
N ALA A 770 -32.33 -21.12 -22.59
CA ALA A 770 -33.22 -20.22 -23.33
C ALA A 770 -32.45 -19.37 -24.37
N VAL A 771 -31.27 -18.86 -24.00
CA VAL A 771 -30.39 -18.13 -24.94
C VAL A 771 -29.91 -19.02 -26.10
N ARG A 772 -29.54 -20.27 -25.81
CA ARG A 772 -29.13 -21.24 -26.84
C ARG A 772 -30.27 -21.60 -27.80
N ASP A 773 -31.50 -21.68 -27.30
CA ASP A 773 -32.68 -22.00 -28.11
C ASP A 773 -32.99 -20.89 -29.14
N GLU A 774 -32.62 -19.63 -28.84
CA GLU A 774 -32.66 -18.51 -29.81
C GLU A 774 -31.47 -18.51 -30.80
N GLY A 775 -30.57 -19.49 -30.69
CA GLY A 775 -29.43 -19.69 -31.58
C GLY A 775 -28.19 -18.87 -31.20
N VAL A 776 -28.09 -18.40 -29.96
CA VAL A 776 -26.93 -17.64 -29.46
C VAL A 776 -26.09 -18.54 -28.56
N ASN A 777 -24.78 -18.59 -28.81
CA ASN A 777 -23.82 -19.20 -27.91
C ASN A 777 -23.07 -18.08 -27.18
N HIS A 778 -23.11 -18.04 -25.85
CA HIS A 778 -22.57 -16.92 -25.08
C HIS A 778 -21.04 -16.83 -25.15
N GLY A 779 -20.34 -17.97 -25.26
CA GLY A 779 -18.87 -18.01 -25.37
C GLY A 779 -18.11 -17.87 -24.04
N ASP A 780 -18.77 -17.43 -22.97
CA ASP A 780 -18.22 -17.24 -21.61
C ASP A 780 -19.14 -17.88 -20.54
N GLU A 781 -19.66 -19.07 -20.84
CA GLU A 781 -20.64 -19.78 -19.99
C GLU A 781 -20.08 -20.29 -18.65
N ASP A 782 -18.80 -20.10 -18.35
CA ASP A 782 -18.14 -20.54 -17.11
C ASP A 782 -17.68 -19.36 -16.21
N ILE A 783 -18.03 -18.12 -16.57
CA ILE A 783 -17.66 -16.92 -15.79
C ILE A 783 -18.85 -16.49 -14.92
N ASP A 784 -18.81 -16.87 -13.63
CA ASP A 784 -19.85 -16.56 -12.63
C ASP A 784 -20.21 -15.05 -12.56
N ALA A 785 -19.26 -14.17 -12.92
CA ALA A 785 -19.47 -12.71 -12.91
C ALA A 785 -20.50 -12.21 -13.94
N ASN A 786 -20.82 -13.02 -14.96
CA ASN A 786 -21.77 -12.66 -16.01
C ASN A 786 -23.22 -13.10 -15.69
N TRP A 787 -23.45 -13.64 -14.49
CA TRP A 787 -24.77 -14.10 -14.04
C TRP A 787 -25.28 -13.18 -12.94
N LEU A 788 -26.35 -12.45 -13.26
CA LEU A 788 -26.97 -11.51 -12.32
C LEU A 788 -28.29 -12.09 -11.83
N TRP A 789 -28.48 -12.12 -10.52
CA TRP A 789 -29.78 -12.45 -9.94
C TRP A 789 -30.69 -11.23 -10.02
N ASN A 790 -31.79 -11.36 -10.77
CA ASN A 790 -32.81 -10.33 -10.86
C ASN A 790 -33.97 -10.65 -9.91
N ASP A 791 -34.16 -9.83 -8.88
CA ASP A 791 -35.20 -10.05 -7.87
C ASP A 791 -36.62 -9.86 -8.40
N GLU A 792 -36.83 -8.94 -9.34
CA GLU A 792 -38.13 -8.71 -9.98
C GLU A 792 -38.60 -9.95 -10.73
N ARG A 793 -37.70 -10.59 -11.50
CA ARG A 793 -38.02 -11.76 -12.31
C ARG A 793 -37.79 -13.09 -11.58
N ARG A 794 -37.16 -13.06 -10.40
CA ARG A 794 -36.71 -14.25 -9.65
C ARG A 794 -35.95 -15.21 -10.57
N ARG A 795 -35.08 -14.65 -11.40
CA ARG A 795 -34.42 -15.33 -12.50
C ARG A 795 -33.00 -14.81 -12.69
N VAL A 796 -32.11 -15.71 -13.10
CA VAL A 796 -30.75 -15.32 -13.50
C VAL A 796 -30.82 -14.64 -14.86
N MET A 797 -30.31 -13.41 -14.93
CA MET A 797 -30.06 -12.68 -16.16
C MET A 797 -28.62 -12.88 -16.62
N LEU A 798 -28.45 -13.13 -17.92
CA LEU A 798 -27.15 -13.25 -18.56
C LEU A 798 -26.77 -11.90 -19.16
N ILE A 799 -25.51 -11.49 -18.96
CA ILE A 799 -24.93 -10.24 -19.45
C ILE A 799 -23.57 -10.48 -20.11
N ASP A 800 -23.06 -9.46 -20.80
CA ASP A 800 -21.75 -9.45 -21.46
C ASP A 800 -21.66 -10.43 -22.65
N PHE A 801 -22.30 -10.06 -23.75
CA PHE A 801 -22.32 -10.86 -24.98
C PHE A 801 -21.25 -10.43 -26.00
N ASP A 802 -20.16 -9.81 -25.55
CA ASP A 802 -19.09 -9.32 -26.43
C ASP A 802 -18.35 -10.44 -27.16
N ARG A 803 -18.30 -11.65 -26.57
CA ARG A 803 -17.73 -12.88 -27.15
C ARG A 803 -18.78 -13.84 -27.71
N ALA A 804 -20.05 -13.45 -27.72
CA ALA A 804 -21.11 -14.33 -28.15
C ALA A 804 -21.05 -14.61 -29.66
N THR A 805 -21.51 -15.79 -30.07
CA THR A 805 -21.55 -16.19 -31.48
C THR A 805 -22.96 -16.60 -31.87
N LEU A 806 -23.37 -16.17 -33.07
CA LEU A 806 -24.63 -16.59 -33.65
C LEU A 806 -24.44 -17.93 -34.35
N ARG A 807 -25.28 -18.91 -34.02
CA ARG A 807 -25.32 -20.17 -34.76
C ARG A 807 -25.84 -19.88 -36.16
N PRO A 808 -25.17 -20.39 -37.22
CA PRO A 808 -25.71 -20.28 -38.56
C PRO A 808 -27.08 -20.95 -38.62
N ASN A 809 -28.08 -20.27 -39.19
CA ASN A 809 -29.39 -20.86 -39.41
C ASN A 809 -29.22 -22.22 -40.09
N PRO A 810 -29.87 -23.29 -39.60
CA PRO A 810 -29.83 -24.57 -40.30
C PRO A 810 -30.35 -24.33 -41.72
N LYS A 811 -29.48 -24.49 -42.73
CA LYS A 811 -29.90 -24.49 -44.13
C LYS A 811 -30.96 -25.58 -44.26
N HIS A 812 -32.21 -25.19 -44.48
CA HIS A 812 -33.34 -26.11 -44.67
C HIS A 812 -33.00 -27.10 -45.80
N LYS A 813 -32.53 -28.30 -45.46
CA LYS A 813 -32.38 -29.44 -46.38
C LYS A 813 -33.72 -30.16 -46.63
N GLN A 814 -34.84 -29.44 -46.61
CA GLN A 814 -36.16 -30.02 -46.84
C GLN A 814 -37.01 -29.14 -47.75
N LEU A 815 -36.57 -28.93 -48.99
CA LEU A 815 -37.46 -28.51 -50.10
C LEU A 815 -36.98 -29.03 -51.47
N VAL A 816 -36.25 -30.17 -51.52
CA VAL A 816 -35.85 -30.82 -52.80
C VAL A 816 -36.49 -32.21 -53.01
N GLU A 817 -37.29 -32.71 -52.07
CA GLU A 817 -37.94 -34.02 -52.24
C GLU A 817 -39.38 -33.98 -52.78
N VAL A 818 -39.89 -32.81 -53.19
CA VAL A 818 -41.26 -32.71 -53.74
C VAL A 818 -41.30 -31.99 -55.09
N SER A 819 -40.62 -32.55 -56.09
CA SER A 819 -41.06 -32.40 -57.49
C SER A 819 -40.57 -33.54 -58.38
N GLY A 820 -41.42 -34.56 -58.53
CA GLY A 820 -41.70 -35.18 -59.83
C GLY A 820 -40.69 -36.17 -60.43
N LYS A 821 -40.98 -37.47 -60.27
CA LYS A 821 -40.51 -38.53 -61.18
C LYS A 821 -41.00 -38.29 -62.62
N LYS A 822 -40.12 -38.35 -63.64
CA LYS A 822 -40.29 -39.18 -64.86
C LYS A 822 -39.09 -39.10 -65.84
N ARG A 823 -38.46 -40.28 -66.08
CA ARG A 823 -37.94 -40.87 -67.34
C ARG A 823 -37.04 -39.99 -68.26
N LYS A 824 -35.90 -40.41 -68.84
CA LYS A 824 -35.43 -41.73 -69.33
C LYS A 824 -33.95 -41.58 -69.84
N ARG A 825 -33.14 -42.64 -69.68
CA ARG A 825 -32.04 -43.14 -70.56
C ARG A 825 -30.68 -42.39 -70.68
N HIS A 826 -29.67 -43.00 -70.05
CA HIS A 826 -28.49 -43.68 -70.63
C HIS A 826 -27.76 -43.02 -71.81
N ARG A 827 -26.50 -42.61 -71.60
CA ARG A 827 -25.31 -43.07 -72.37
C ARG A 827 -24.00 -42.66 -71.69
N ASP A 828 -23.13 -43.64 -71.55
CA ASP A 828 -21.73 -43.58 -71.13
C ASP A 828 -20.84 -42.75 -72.08
N GLU A 829 -19.76 -42.15 -71.56
CA GLU A 829 -18.35 -42.54 -71.80
C GLU A 829 -17.37 -41.38 -71.54
N PHE A 830 -16.38 -41.70 -70.69
CA PHE A 830 -14.98 -41.26 -70.63
C PHE A 830 -14.50 -40.02 -71.40
N GLY A 831 -13.68 -39.20 -70.71
CA GLY A 831 -12.38 -38.83 -71.28
C GLY A 831 -11.84 -37.42 -71.01
N ASN A 832 -10.95 -37.34 -70.01
CA ASN A 832 -9.62 -36.73 -70.07
C ASN A 832 -9.36 -35.20 -70.03
N TYR A 833 -8.52 -34.88 -69.02
CA TYR A 833 -7.31 -34.05 -69.03
C TYR A 833 -7.40 -32.51 -69.01
N SER A 834 -7.20 -32.00 -67.79
CA SER A 834 -6.13 -31.08 -67.36
C SER A 834 -5.71 -29.91 -68.26
N GLN A 835 -5.72 -28.70 -67.69
CA GLN A 835 -4.52 -27.87 -67.67
C GLN A 835 -4.55 -26.79 -66.57
N LYS A 836 -3.45 -26.75 -65.84
CA LYS A 836 -3.01 -25.65 -64.96
C LYS A 836 -2.91 -24.34 -65.76
N ARG A 837 -3.19 -23.19 -65.12
CA ARG A 837 -2.32 -22.01 -65.16
C ARG A 837 -2.77 -20.90 -64.20
N ASP A 838 -1.89 -20.67 -63.23
CA ASP A 838 -1.31 -19.39 -62.79
C ASP A 838 -2.19 -18.13 -62.69
N PHE A 839 -2.27 -17.70 -61.43
CA PHE A 839 -2.59 -16.36 -60.95
C PHE A 839 -1.49 -15.34 -61.27
N ARG A 840 -1.91 -14.14 -61.66
CA ARG A 840 -1.36 -12.79 -61.37
C ARG A 840 -2.23 -11.81 -62.17
N GLN A 841 -2.59 -10.59 -61.77
CA GLN A 841 -2.50 -9.79 -60.56
C GLN A 841 -3.24 -8.47 -60.94
N TYR A 842 -3.66 -7.68 -59.93
CA TYR A 842 -3.91 -6.22 -60.00
C TYR A 842 -5.31 -5.66 -60.34
N PRO A 843 -5.62 -4.44 -59.82
CA PRO A 843 -6.73 -4.23 -58.88
C PRO A 843 -7.78 -3.24 -59.43
N LEU A 844 -8.91 -3.11 -58.74
CA LEU A 844 -9.90 -2.07 -59.04
C LEU A 844 -10.23 -1.23 -57.81
N GLN A 845 -10.25 0.07 -58.11
CA GLN A 845 -10.44 1.22 -57.27
C GLN A 845 -11.87 1.35 -56.73
N TYR A 846 -11.92 2.04 -55.59
CA TYR A 846 -13.01 2.81 -55.02
C TYR A 846 -14.05 3.36 -56.02
N VAL A 847 -15.32 3.16 -55.66
CA VAL A 847 -16.33 4.23 -55.48
C VAL A 847 -17.10 3.93 -54.19
#